data_AF-A0A844IB86-F1
#
_entry.id   AF-A0A844IB86-F1
#
_cell.length_a   1.000
_cell.length_b   1.000
_cell.length_c   1.000
_cell.angle_alpha   90.00
_cell.angle_beta   90.00
_cell.angle_gamma   90.00
#
_symmetry.space_group_name_H-M   'P 1'
#
loop_
_entity.id
_entity.type
_entity.pdbx_description
1 polymer ?
#
loop_
_entity_poly.entity_id
_entity_poly.type
_entity_poly.pdbx_seq_one_letter_code
_entity_poly.pdbx_strand_id
1 'polypeptide(L)'
;PQGNNDHPTSLNGKLEQVEIQPDNQGKVIHNLEKIITEFSQQQRDIIHVHEQSLHNQTEYTKTFSQLMQQQYLLLGNNQTTEHQSQTQQLAISNSEQNMMRFHDHQGDTLRIHEQYLKYQHEYTQNYFQLLQKHLHLLTSENKVINFVNHPQIQQDLENDQKPDLLNQNISEPLPLYASAPLREEKTFVNHPQIQQDLENDQKPDLLNQNISEPLPLCASAPLREEKTIPNIDKATLSQTLLNVVSDKTGYPVEMLELSMDMEADLGIDSIKRVEILGGLLEIYPDLPKPNPEELGQLRTLEQIAEYMQTLVPDILNQQVEISTAIISKEVLVEVPQPELIPATPVVEEQQQEAEIFQDLSDILLTVVSDKTGYPVEMLELSMDMEADLGIDSIKRVEILGGLLELYPDLPKPNPEEIGELRTLGEIATYMQQQAQRIPNLLTEEIVEDITITSVPNIRRSIAKLQQLPTPDSLEFSLSENHITLITDDGSSTTEKLAESLIAKGWKTVVLSFPGVESNVNAGINRVVLTDWNEDSLQQQLKQIADNYGTVAAFIHLHPATSLDIDKSILRHVFLIAKYLKEPLNAAAKFGRSCFISVARLDGEFGLGESHNFSAISGGLFGLSKSINQEWENVFCRSLDLNPDLDSETSVKNILAEIYDANLLIQEVGYSNKGRVTLIADFSPLPTTNSAREITKDQVFLVSGGAKGITAQCVIKIAQQYQCKFILLGRSTTEVEPVWAENCENEAELKQRILENFQAQGEKPTPIMVQKKYQSISSQREIQNTLKAIVEAGGEAEYLSVDITDTVLLESKLADVIERFGAITGIIHGAGNLADKRIEKKSIQDFENVYAAKVKGLENLLRCVPASQLQYLVLFSSVVGFYGNAGQSDYAIANEILNKSAHLIKHNYPNCHVMAINWGPWESGMVSSELKKAFAARGIEVIPVETGTQILVDELTTANQGTVQLVIGSPLIYVPATLSNDLKTYRIKRRLTLTENPFLQDHVIAGRPVLPATCGLLWMTNACEQLYPGFTAFSSPNFKVLKGIVFGEDSASEYILELQELAKHENQEIEFAAKISSQTPDGKIRYHFSTNLILKREIPTPPSYVNLNFNQDENFLKTNQELYQVNASSLFHGFTFQGVKSVLNTSPSQITIECCLPEPTTQQQGQFPVQTFNPYIADVQIHSLWIWTQHFHQVGCLPSEIKHFEQFAKVPFGETFYVTCEVQSKTESSVVTDVITYNRQGQVYNRMIGAKGTILPRQIAKD
;
A
#
# COMPACT_ATOMS: atom_id res chain seq x y z
N PRO A 1 -32.18 -26.45 39.58
CA PRO A 1 -33.63 -26.28 39.35
C PRO A 1 -33.93 -24.86 38.82
N GLN A 2 -34.59 -24.63 37.68
CA GLN A 2 -35.10 -25.42 36.55
C GLN A 2 -35.78 -24.37 35.63
N GLY A 3 -35.81 -24.54 34.30
CA GLY A 3 -36.45 -23.61 33.34
C GLY A 3 -35.44 -22.74 32.58
N ASN A 4 -34.97 -23.16 31.41
CA ASN A 4 -35.56 -22.93 30.08
C ASN A 4 -35.49 -21.47 29.61
N ASN A 5 -34.53 -21.20 28.71
CA ASN A 5 -34.65 -20.23 27.63
C ASN A 5 -34.19 -20.95 26.35
N ASP A 6 -35.16 -21.48 25.60
CA ASP A 6 -34.93 -22.12 24.31
C ASP A 6 -34.74 -21.04 23.23
N HIS A 7 -33.53 -20.93 22.67
CA HIS A 7 -33.34 -20.33 21.34
C HIS A 7 -33.35 -21.47 20.30
N PRO A 8 -34.04 -21.33 19.15
CA PRO A 8 -34.37 -22.45 18.29
C PRO A 8 -33.17 -22.98 17.48
N THR A 9 -32.49 -23.98 18.02
CA THR A 9 -31.54 -24.84 17.31
C THR A 9 -32.21 -26.15 16.87
N SER A 10 -32.77 -26.20 15.66
CA SER A 10 -32.75 -27.42 14.81
C SER A 10 -33.41 -27.21 13.45
N LEU A 11 -32.63 -27.21 12.36
CA LEU A 11 -33.12 -27.56 11.03
C LEU A 11 -31.97 -28.03 10.11
N ASN A 12 -31.17 -28.99 10.58
CA ASN A 12 -30.31 -29.86 9.75
C ASN A 12 -29.76 -31.06 10.57
N GLY A 13 -30.65 -31.75 11.29
CA GLY A 13 -30.28 -32.79 12.26
C GLY A 13 -31.26 -33.95 12.35
N LYS A 14 -31.60 -34.56 11.19
CA LYS A 14 -32.13 -35.94 10.99
C LYS A 14 -32.79 -36.06 9.61
N LEU A 15 -32.00 -36.37 8.59
CA LEU A 15 -32.47 -36.86 7.28
C LEU A 15 -31.47 -37.86 6.69
N GLU A 16 -31.15 -38.89 7.47
CA GLU A 16 -30.58 -40.14 6.94
C GLU A 16 -31.65 -41.23 7.00
N GLN A 17 -31.74 -41.98 5.90
CA GLN A 17 -32.59 -43.16 5.69
C GLN A 17 -34.12 -42.93 5.76
N VAL A 18 -34.71 -42.71 4.58
CA VAL A 18 -36.14 -42.98 4.32
C VAL A 18 -36.22 -43.87 3.08
N GLU A 19 -36.59 -45.15 3.27
CA GLU A 19 -37.07 -45.98 2.16
C GLU A 19 -38.41 -45.42 1.67
N ILE A 20 -38.56 -45.28 0.35
CA ILE A 20 -39.74 -44.64 -0.25
C ILE A 20 -40.89 -45.64 -0.30
N GLN A 21 -41.93 -45.41 0.49
CA GLN A 21 -43.26 -46.00 0.32
C GLN A 21 -44.28 -44.94 -0.17
N PRO A 22 -45.32 -45.31 -0.94
CA PRO A 22 -46.02 -44.39 -1.84
C PRO A 22 -47.03 -43.42 -1.21
N ASP A 23 -46.91 -43.10 0.09
CA ASP A 23 -47.97 -42.41 0.86
C ASP A 23 -47.45 -41.13 1.59
N ASN A 24 -46.34 -40.55 1.11
CA ASN A 24 -45.58 -39.53 1.84
C ASN A 24 -45.74 -38.08 1.30
N GLN A 25 -46.46 -37.86 0.20
CA GLN A 25 -46.58 -36.53 -0.43
C GLN A 25 -47.24 -35.48 0.49
N GLY A 26 -48.26 -35.85 1.26
CA GLY A 26 -48.96 -34.92 2.15
C GLY A 26 -48.10 -34.34 3.28
N LYS A 27 -47.11 -35.10 3.79
CA LYS A 27 -46.16 -34.61 4.80
C LYS A 27 -45.13 -33.64 4.23
N VAL A 28 -44.72 -33.84 2.98
CA VAL A 28 -43.78 -32.94 2.29
C VAL A 28 -44.44 -31.59 1.99
N ILE A 29 -45.69 -31.58 1.54
CA ILE A 29 -46.47 -30.34 1.31
C ILE A 29 -46.63 -29.57 2.63
N HIS A 30 -47.03 -30.23 3.71
CA HIS A 30 -47.20 -29.57 5.01
C HIS A 30 -45.89 -29.00 5.58
N ASN A 31 -44.76 -29.67 5.37
CA ASN A 31 -43.44 -29.13 5.73
C ASN A 31 -43.06 -27.92 4.85
N LEU A 32 -43.35 -27.94 3.55
CA LEU A 32 -43.11 -26.81 2.64
C LEU A 32 -43.96 -25.58 3.06
N GLU A 33 -45.25 -25.75 3.35
CA GLU A 33 -46.11 -24.67 3.85
C GLU A 33 -45.58 -24.06 5.16
N LYS A 34 -45.11 -24.90 6.07
CA LYS A 34 -44.52 -24.46 7.34
C LYS A 34 -43.23 -23.65 7.11
N ILE A 35 -42.32 -24.15 6.27
CA ILE A 35 -41.04 -23.51 5.96
C ILE A 35 -41.25 -22.17 5.21
N ILE A 36 -42.25 -22.07 4.34
CA ILE A 36 -42.62 -20.82 3.67
C ILE A 36 -43.22 -19.82 4.66
N THR A 37 -44.02 -20.29 5.62
CA THR A 37 -44.60 -19.43 6.67
C THR A 37 -43.52 -18.90 7.62
N GLU A 38 -42.57 -19.74 8.04
CA GLU A 38 -41.45 -19.34 8.90
C GLU A 38 -40.51 -18.34 8.18
N PHE A 39 -40.19 -18.57 6.90
CA PHE A 39 -39.44 -17.62 6.07
C PHE A 39 -40.16 -16.29 5.91
N SER A 40 -41.46 -16.30 5.61
CA SER A 40 -42.27 -15.08 5.48
C SER A 40 -42.37 -14.29 6.80
N GLN A 41 -42.39 -14.98 7.95
CA GLN A 41 -42.35 -14.31 9.24
C GLN A 41 -40.99 -13.64 9.48
N GLN A 42 -39.88 -14.38 9.29
CA GLN A 42 -38.54 -13.82 9.46
C GLN A 42 -38.29 -12.63 8.54
N GLN A 43 -38.71 -12.69 7.27
CA GLN A 43 -38.59 -11.56 6.34
C GLN A 43 -39.34 -10.30 6.84
N ARG A 44 -40.51 -10.43 7.48
CA ARG A 44 -41.21 -9.28 8.09
C ARG A 44 -40.46 -8.71 9.29
N ASP A 45 -39.90 -9.55 10.14
CA ASP A 45 -39.12 -9.12 11.31
C ASP A 45 -37.81 -8.41 10.86
N ILE A 46 -37.18 -8.92 9.79
CA ILE A 46 -36.00 -8.36 9.11
C ILE A 46 -36.28 -6.99 8.49
N ILE A 47 -37.43 -6.83 7.82
CA ILE A 47 -37.88 -5.53 7.27
C ILE A 47 -38.11 -4.52 8.39
N HIS A 48 -38.72 -4.93 9.51
CA HIS A 48 -38.98 -4.01 10.61
C HIS A 48 -37.69 -3.47 11.28
N VAL A 49 -36.66 -4.32 11.43
CA VAL A 49 -35.33 -3.88 11.92
C VAL A 49 -34.66 -2.93 10.91
N HIS A 50 -34.81 -3.18 9.62
CA HIS A 50 -34.30 -2.32 8.55
C HIS A 50 -34.99 -0.93 8.54
N GLU A 51 -36.32 -0.89 8.69
CA GLU A 51 -37.09 0.36 8.87
C GLU A 51 -36.63 1.17 10.09
N GLN A 52 -36.39 0.52 11.24
CA GLN A 52 -35.86 1.18 12.43
C GLN A 52 -34.45 1.75 12.21
N SER A 53 -33.59 1.04 11.46
CA SER A 53 -32.25 1.52 11.11
C SER A 53 -32.31 2.82 10.28
N LEU A 54 -33.15 2.85 9.25
CA LEU A 54 -33.33 4.02 8.39
C LEU A 54 -33.93 5.21 9.17
N HIS A 55 -34.86 4.95 10.09
CA HIS A 55 -35.43 5.98 10.96
C HIS A 55 -34.37 6.60 11.89
N ASN A 56 -33.50 5.78 12.47
CA ASN A 56 -32.40 6.24 13.33
C ASN A 56 -31.37 7.08 12.55
N GLN A 57 -31.01 6.68 11.33
CA GLN A 57 -30.13 7.50 10.46
C GLN A 57 -30.76 8.85 10.11
N THR A 58 -32.07 8.87 9.89
CA THR A 58 -32.83 10.10 9.58
C THR A 58 -32.80 11.08 10.77
N GLU A 59 -33.11 10.60 11.98
CA GLU A 59 -33.09 11.46 13.18
C GLU A 59 -31.65 11.88 13.58
N TYR A 60 -30.64 11.03 13.38
CA TYR A 60 -29.23 11.41 13.59
C TYR A 60 -28.80 12.54 12.63
N THR A 61 -29.10 12.40 11.33
CA THR A 61 -28.80 13.41 10.32
C THR A 61 -29.47 14.75 10.64
N LYS A 62 -30.77 14.70 10.98
CA LYS A 62 -31.57 15.87 11.39
C LYS A 62 -31.02 16.55 12.65
N THR A 63 -30.58 15.76 13.64
CA THR A 63 -29.95 16.29 14.86
C THR A 63 -28.62 16.97 14.54
N PHE A 64 -27.78 16.36 13.70
CA PHE A 64 -26.53 16.94 13.25
C PHE A 64 -26.74 18.26 12.48
N SER A 65 -27.67 18.30 11.51
CA SER A 65 -28.00 19.53 10.79
C SER A 65 -28.48 20.66 11.71
N GLN A 66 -29.28 20.37 12.73
CA GLN A 66 -29.69 21.38 13.73
C GLN A 66 -28.49 21.91 14.54
N LEU A 67 -27.55 21.03 14.90
CA LEU A 67 -26.34 21.38 15.66
C LEU A 67 -25.39 22.26 14.83
N MET A 68 -25.18 21.92 13.57
CA MET A 68 -24.41 22.72 12.61
C MET A 68 -25.07 24.09 12.36
N GLN A 69 -26.40 24.14 12.25
CA GLN A 69 -27.13 25.39 12.08
C GLN A 69 -27.02 26.32 13.31
N GLN A 70 -27.01 25.76 14.53
CA GLN A 70 -26.73 26.53 15.74
C GLN A 70 -25.27 27.03 15.79
N GLN A 71 -24.31 26.22 15.37
CA GLN A 71 -22.90 26.62 15.28
C GLN A 71 -22.68 27.76 14.27
N TYR A 72 -23.38 27.73 13.13
CA TYR A 72 -23.34 28.81 12.14
C TYR A 72 -24.00 30.12 12.65
N LEU A 73 -25.12 30.00 13.39
CA LEU A 73 -25.79 31.15 14.02
C LEU A 73 -24.92 31.83 15.10
N LEU A 74 -24.07 31.07 15.80
CA LEU A 74 -23.09 31.62 16.74
C LEU A 74 -21.95 32.39 16.06
N LEU A 75 -21.61 32.03 14.82
CA LEU A 75 -20.56 32.71 14.02
C LEU A 75 -21.05 34.01 13.35
N GLY A 76 -22.36 34.12 13.08
CA GLY A 76 -22.95 35.24 12.34
C GLY A 76 -23.18 36.54 13.13
N ASN A 77 -23.06 36.53 14.46
CA ASN A 77 -23.34 37.68 15.32
C ASN A 77 -22.10 38.14 16.11
N ASN A 78 -21.31 39.05 15.53
CA ASN A 78 -20.85 40.31 16.14
C ASN A 78 -19.79 41.02 15.29
N GLN A 79 -19.66 42.35 15.46
CA GLN A 79 -18.63 43.17 14.83
C GLN A 79 -17.23 42.77 15.36
N THR A 80 -16.38 42.22 14.50
CA THR A 80 -15.11 41.60 14.89
C THR A 80 -13.92 42.56 14.91
N THR A 81 -13.05 42.39 15.91
CA THR A 81 -11.67 42.93 15.94
C THR A 81 -10.65 41.85 15.55
N GLU A 82 -9.41 42.23 15.20
CA GLU A 82 -8.37 41.33 14.66
C GLU A 82 -8.11 40.05 15.47
N HIS A 83 -8.34 40.05 16.79
CA HIS A 83 -8.15 38.84 17.60
C HIS A 83 -9.28 37.79 17.45
N GLN A 84 -10.43 38.17 16.89
CA GLN A 84 -11.59 37.27 16.72
C GLN A 84 -11.59 36.53 15.38
N SER A 85 -10.92 37.05 14.35
CA SER A 85 -10.83 36.39 13.03
C SER A 85 -10.10 35.04 13.10
N GLN A 86 -9.00 34.96 13.85
CA GLN A 86 -8.29 33.69 14.11
C GLN A 86 -9.18 32.66 14.84
N THR A 87 -10.07 33.13 15.73
CA THR A 87 -11.01 32.26 16.46
C THR A 87 -12.15 31.78 15.54
N GLN A 88 -12.62 32.63 14.61
CA GLN A 88 -13.56 32.23 13.57
C GLN A 88 -12.93 31.22 12.59
N GLN A 89 -11.68 31.41 12.15
CA GLN A 89 -10.98 30.44 11.29
C GLN A 89 -10.82 29.07 11.98
N LEU A 90 -10.47 29.04 13.27
CA LEU A 90 -10.40 27.80 14.06
C LEU A 90 -11.77 27.12 14.25
N ALA A 91 -12.85 27.89 14.32
CA ALA A 91 -14.21 27.38 14.39
C ALA A 91 -14.72 26.86 13.04
N ILE A 92 -14.34 27.50 11.93
CA ILE A 92 -14.63 27.04 10.56
C ILE A 92 -13.87 25.74 10.27
N SER A 93 -12.57 25.67 10.58
CA SER A 93 -11.78 24.45 10.39
C SER A 93 -12.28 23.27 11.25
N ASN A 94 -12.69 23.50 12.50
CA ASN A 94 -13.40 22.48 13.29
C ASN A 94 -14.76 22.09 12.69
N SER A 95 -15.49 23.04 12.08
CA SER A 95 -16.76 22.77 11.41
C SER A 95 -16.57 21.87 10.18
N GLU A 96 -15.52 22.11 9.38
CA GLU A 96 -15.13 21.29 8.24
C GLU A 96 -14.70 19.88 8.69
N GLN A 97 -13.88 19.77 9.74
CA GLN A 97 -13.49 18.48 10.31
C GLN A 97 -14.68 17.69 10.88
N ASN A 98 -15.65 18.36 11.51
CA ASN A 98 -16.86 17.72 12.00
C ASN A 98 -17.79 17.26 10.86
N MET A 99 -17.88 18.01 9.74
CA MET A 99 -18.58 17.55 8.55
C MET A 99 -17.89 16.33 7.93
N MET A 100 -16.56 16.34 7.80
CA MET A 100 -15.81 15.19 7.28
C MET A 100 -16.05 13.93 8.14
N ARG A 101 -15.96 14.04 9.46
CA ARG A 101 -16.27 12.94 10.41
C ARG A 101 -17.72 12.45 10.32
N PHE A 102 -18.68 13.33 10.03
CA PHE A 102 -20.07 12.94 9.78
C PHE A 102 -20.22 12.15 8.48
N HIS A 103 -19.55 12.57 7.40
CA HIS A 103 -19.53 11.83 6.13
C HIS A 103 -18.87 10.45 6.28
N ASP A 104 -17.74 10.35 6.99
CA ASP A 104 -17.08 9.07 7.28
C ASP A 104 -18.02 8.11 8.05
N HIS A 105 -18.72 8.62 9.07
CA HIS A 105 -19.66 7.81 9.87
C HIS A 105 -20.89 7.36 9.07
N GLN A 106 -21.39 8.19 8.14
CA GLN A 106 -22.45 7.79 7.21
C GLN A 106 -21.95 6.70 6.25
N GLY A 107 -20.74 6.82 5.71
CA GLY A 107 -20.09 5.80 4.88
C GLY A 107 -19.95 4.46 5.61
N ASP A 108 -19.49 4.47 6.86
CA ASP A 108 -19.39 3.25 7.68
C ASP A 108 -20.75 2.62 7.97
N THR A 109 -21.78 3.43 8.24
CA THR A 109 -23.13 2.93 8.50
C THR A 109 -23.75 2.32 7.24
N LEU A 110 -23.56 2.95 6.08
CA LEU A 110 -23.95 2.42 4.78
C LEU A 110 -23.24 1.10 4.45
N ARG A 111 -21.93 1.00 4.75
CA ARG A 111 -21.14 -0.23 4.56
C ARG A 111 -21.63 -1.40 5.42
N ILE A 112 -21.96 -1.15 6.69
CA ILE A 112 -22.55 -2.18 7.58
C ILE A 112 -23.93 -2.60 7.06
N HIS A 113 -24.72 -1.65 6.54
CA HIS A 113 -26.03 -1.90 5.96
C HIS A 113 -25.94 -2.71 4.64
N GLU A 114 -24.95 -2.42 3.79
CA GLU A 114 -24.65 -3.16 2.57
C GLU A 114 -24.28 -4.62 2.88
N GLN A 115 -23.45 -4.86 3.90
CA GLN A 115 -23.12 -6.20 4.37
C GLN A 115 -24.37 -6.97 4.86
N TYR A 116 -25.28 -6.29 5.56
CA TYR A 116 -26.57 -6.87 5.96
C TYR A 116 -27.45 -7.22 4.74
N LEU A 117 -27.55 -6.35 3.73
CA LEU A 117 -28.30 -6.62 2.51
C LEU A 117 -27.70 -7.76 1.67
N LYS A 118 -26.36 -7.83 1.56
CA LYS A 118 -25.66 -8.95 0.92
C LYS A 118 -25.93 -10.28 1.65
N TYR A 119 -25.89 -10.28 2.98
CA TYR A 119 -26.26 -11.45 3.78
C TYR A 119 -27.73 -11.87 3.58
N GLN A 120 -28.67 -10.91 3.50
CA GLN A 120 -30.08 -11.21 3.19
C GLN A 120 -30.26 -11.80 1.79
N HIS A 121 -29.51 -11.31 0.80
CA HIS A 121 -29.53 -11.82 -0.56
C HIS A 121 -29.00 -13.27 -0.62
N GLU A 122 -27.85 -13.53 -0.01
CA GLU A 122 -27.27 -14.88 0.07
C GLU A 122 -28.16 -15.85 0.85
N TYR A 123 -28.74 -15.43 1.97
CA TYR A 123 -29.71 -16.24 2.73
C TYR A 123 -30.93 -16.60 1.88
N THR A 124 -31.47 -15.63 1.13
CA THR A 124 -32.61 -15.83 0.23
C THR A 124 -32.27 -16.76 -0.94
N GLN A 125 -31.09 -16.61 -1.56
CA GLN A 125 -30.64 -17.52 -2.62
C GLN A 125 -30.48 -18.96 -2.09
N ASN A 126 -29.83 -19.14 -0.94
CA ASN A 126 -29.66 -20.45 -0.30
C ASN A 126 -31.01 -21.10 0.05
N TYR A 127 -31.97 -20.31 0.51
CA TYR A 127 -33.35 -20.74 0.75
C TYR A 127 -34.03 -21.22 -0.54
N PHE A 128 -33.96 -20.45 -1.62
CA PHE A 128 -34.52 -20.86 -2.92
C PHE A 128 -33.86 -22.12 -3.49
N GLN A 129 -32.54 -22.29 -3.34
CA GLN A 129 -31.84 -23.52 -3.73
C GLN A 129 -32.32 -24.73 -2.92
N LEU A 130 -32.53 -24.58 -1.60
CA LEU A 130 -33.11 -25.61 -0.74
C LEU A 130 -34.54 -25.99 -1.15
N LEU A 131 -35.35 -24.99 -1.50
CA LEU A 131 -36.73 -25.18 -1.97
C LEU A 131 -36.77 -25.89 -3.34
N GLN A 132 -35.92 -25.47 -4.28
CA GLN A 132 -35.74 -26.13 -5.58
C GLN A 132 -35.28 -27.59 -5.42
N LYS A 133 -34.34 -27.86 -4.51
CA LYS A 133 -33.86 -29.21 -4.22
C LYS A 133 -34.96 -30.12 -3.67
N HIS A 134 -35.87 -29.60 -2.84
CA HIS A 134 -37.08 -30.31 -2.41
C HIS A 134 -38.08 -30.55 -3.55
N LEU A 135 -38.30 -29.56 -4.43
CA LEU A 135 -39.15 -29.72 -5.62
C LEU A 135 -38.57 -30.73 -6.63
N HIS A 136 -37.24 -30.84 -6.73
CA HIS A 136 -36.57 -31.80 -7.60
C HIS A 136 -36.68 -33.25 -7.08
N LEU A 137 -36.70 -33.43 -5.75
CA LEU A 137 -37.00 -34.71 -5.10
C LEU A 137 -38.46 -35.16 -5.31
N LEU A 138 -39.38 -34.23 -5.59
CA LEU A 138 -40.79 -34.55 -5.91
C LEU A 138 -41.02 -34.88 -7.39
N THR A 139 -40.11 -34.50 -8.29
CA THR A 139 -40.29 -34.61 -9.76
C THR A 139 -39.46 -35.72 -10.42
N SER A 140 -38.68 -36.48 -9.64
CA SER A 140 -37.79 -37.53 -10.15
C SER A 140 -38.49 -38.88 -10.46
N GLU A 141 -39.79 -39.02 -10.15
CA GLU A 141 -40.64 -40.12 -10.64
C GLU A 141 -41.55 -39.69 -11.82
N ASN A 142 -40.96 -39.38 -12.98
CA ASN A 142 -41.47 -39.74 -14.31
C ASN A 142 -40.51 -39.24 -15.41
N LYS A 143 -40.47 -39.92 -16.56
CA LYS A 143 -39.38 -39.74 -17.54
C LYS A 143 -39.88 -39.31 -18.93
N VAL A 144 -39.11 -38.40 -19.54
CA VAL A 144 -39.05 -38.03 -20.99
C VAL A 144 -40.08 -36.99 -21.50
N ILE A 145 -39.58 -35.90 -22.10
CA ILE A 145 -39.79 -35.47 -23.51
C ILE A 145 -38.83 -34.29 -23.85
N ASN A 146 -38.15 -34.37 -25.01
CA ASN A 146 -37.36 -33.27 -25.63
C ASN A 146 -38.29 -32.28 -26.35
N PHE A 147 -37.84 -31.06 -26.71
CA PHE A 147 -38.18 -30.46 -28.02
C PHE A 147 -37.21 -29.33 -28.46
N VAL A 148 -37.36 -28.86 -29.71
CA VAL A 148 -36.43 -28.04 -30.51
C VAL A 148 -37.15 -26.76 -31.01
N ASN A 149 -36.40 -25.66 -31.21
CA ASN A 149 -36.67 -24.36 -31.89
C ASN A 149 -38.10 -23.90 -32.27
N HIS A 150 -38.35 -22.60 -31.94
CA HIS A 150 -39.30 -21.56 -32.43
C HIS A 150 -40.09 -21.73 -33.77
N PRO A 151 -41.16 -20.93 -34.09
CA PRO A 151 -41.67 -19.68 -33.43
C PRO A 151 -43.23 -19.50 -33.30
N GLN A 152 -43.63 -18.35 -32.72
CA GLN A 152 -44.81 -17.50 -33.07
C GLN A 152 -46.24 -17.70 -32.47
N ILE A 153 -46.92 -16.54 -32.29
CA ILE A 153 -48.37 -16.24 -32.07
C ILE A 153 -48.90 -16.07 -30.61
N GLN A 154 -48.94 -14.79 -30.21
CA GLN A 154 -50.03 -13.99 -29.57
C GLN A 154 -51.28 -14.65 -28.96
N GLN A 155 -51.70 -14.07 -27.80
CA GLN A 155 -53.07 -13.70 -27.34
C GLN A 155 -54.20 -14.76 -27.42
N ASP A 156 -55.02 -14.99 -26.38
CA ASP A 156 -55.88 -13.98 -25.74
C ASP A 156 -56.72 -14.58 -24.57
N LEU A 157 -57.45 -13.72 -23.82
CA LEU A 157 -58.64 -13.99 -22.96
C LEU A 157 -58.45 -14.77 -21.62
N GLU A 158 -59.25 -14.57 -20.55
CA GLU A 158 -59.96 -13.39 -20.00
C GLU A 158 -60.48 -13.73 -18.57
N ASN A 159 -61.06 -12.74 -17.87
CA ASN A 159 -61.75 -12.75 -16.55
C ASN A 159 -62.59 -14.03 -16.23
N ASP A 160 -62.91 -14.42 -14.98
CA ASP A 160 -63.43 -13.59 -13.87
C ASP A 160 -63.71 -14.43 -12.57
N GLN A 161 -64.17 -13.74 -11.51
CA GLN A 161 -65.09 -14.19 -10.43
C GLN A 161 -64.61 -15.02 -9.20
N LYS A 162 -64.41 -14.26 -8.12
CA LYS A 162 -64.85 -14.54 -6.72
C LYS A 162 -66.39 -14.73 -6.65
N PRO A 163 -67.04 -15.27 -5.56
CA PRO A 163 -66.97 -14.64 -4.23
C PRO A 163 -67.33 -15.47 -2.94
N ASP A 164 -67.39 -14.75 -1.81
CA ASP A 164 -68.41 -14.79 -0.74
C ASP A 164 -68.27 -15.54 0.63
N LEU A 165 -68.11 -14.69 1.68
CA LEU A 165 -69.02 -14.46 2.85
C LEU A 165 -68.86 -15.12 4.25
N LEU A 166 -68.79 -14.19 5.24
CA LEU A 166 -69.51 -14.08 6.53
C LEU A 166 -69.10 -14.85 7.82
N ASN A 167 -68.42 -14.11 8.71
CA ASN A 167 -68.77 -13.78 10.11
C ASN A 167 -69.70 -14.70 10.93
N GLN A 168 -69.31 -14.96 12.20
CA GLN A 168 -69.99 -14.36 13.38
C GLN A 168 -69.26 -14.59 14.75
N ASN A 169 -69.15 -13.50 15.54
CA ASN A 169 -69.37 -13.42 17.01
C ASN A 169 -68.36 -14.07 18.02
N ILE A 170 -68.08 -13.56 19.24
CA ILE A 170 -68.31 -12.25 19.94
C ILE A 170 -67.49 -12.21 21.29
N SER A 171 -67.16 -11.00 21.79
CA SER A 171 -66.87 -10.60 23.20
C SER A 171 -65.52 -10.83 23.96
N GLU A 172 -64.86 -9.69 24.19
CA GLU A 172 -64.18 -9.13 25.40
C GLU A 172 -64.82 -9.46 26.80
N PRO A 173 -64.16 -9.22 27.99
CA PRO A 173 -63.45 -7.97 28.35
C PRO A 173 -62.23 -7.98 29.35
N LEU A 174 -61.70 -6.77 29.59
CA LEU A 174 -60.64 -6.31 30.52
C LEU A 174 -60.90 -6.61 32.03
N PRO A 175 -59.85 -6.60 32.90
CA PRO A 175 -59.41 -5.36 33.60
C PRO A 175 -57.86 -5.18 33.65
N LEU A 176 -57.23 -3.99 33.60
CA LEU A 176 -57.33 -2.70 34.32
C LEU A 176 -56.69 -2.63 35.74
N TYR A 177 -55.61 -1.85 35.85
CA TYR A 177 -54.99 -1.22 37.04
C TYR A 177 -54.46 -2.15 38.18
N ALA A 178 -53.40 -1.87 38.94
CA ALA A 178 -52.71 -0.64 39.31
C ALA A 178 -51.35 -0.95 39.97
N SER A 179 -50.33 -0.08 39.81
CA SER A 179 -49.35 0.22 40.88
C SER A 179 -48.40 1.37 40.51
N ALA A 180 -48.72 2.59 40.96
CA ALA A 180 -47.74 3.35 41.73
C ALA A 180 -48.01 3.06 43.21
N PRO A 181 -47.00 3.05 44.10
CA PRO A 181 -46.98 4.17 45.06
C PRO A 181 -45.59 4.62 45.58
N LEU A 182 -45.50 5.93 45.80
CA LEU A 182 -44.99 6.59 47.02
C LEU A 182 -43.56 6.29 47.56
N ARG A 183 -42.68 7.25 47.30
CA ARG A 183 -42.14 8.26 48.26
C ARG A 183 -41.15 7.88 49.39
N GLU A 184 -40.21 8.84 49.53
CA GLU A 184 -39.47 9.27 50.74
C GLU A 184 -38.35 8.33 51.21
N GLU A 185 -37.17 8.81 51.64
CA GLU A 185 -36.73 10.09 52.21
C GLU A 185 -35.40 10.55 51.56
N LYS A 186 -34.87 11.77 51.59
CA LYS A 186 -35.23 13.13 52.03
C LYS A 186 -34.12 14.06 51.49
N THR A 187 -34.52 15.21 50.97
CA THR A 187 -33.64 16.35 50.66
C THR A 187 -33.23 17.11 51.92
N PHE A 188 -32.11 17.82 51.86
CA PHE A 188 -32.02 19.19 52.39
C PHE A 188 -31.07 20.03 51.50
N VAL A 189 -31.67 20.98 50.75
CA VAL A 189 -31.31 22.43 50.70
C VAL A 189 -29.88 22.78 50.23
N ASN A 190 -29.63 23.65 49.23
CA ASN A 190 -30.22 24.98 48.99
C ASN A 190 -30.02 25.55 47.55
N HIS A 191 -30.81 26.58 47.18
CA HIS A 191 -30.51 27.57 46.13
C HIS A 191 -29.77 28.79 46.73
N PRO A 192 -29.12 29.70 45.94
CA PRO A 192 -29.76 30.77 45.13
C PRO A 192 -29.62 30.54 43.59
N GLN A 193 -30.36 31.10 42.62
CA GLN A 193 -30.94 32.45 42.36
C GLN A 193 -29.87 33.50 41.87
N ILE A 194 -30.10 34.40 40.89
CA ILE A 194 -31.37 34.88 40.26
C ILE A 194 -31.17 35.67 38.93
N GLN A 195 -32.13 35.56 37.97
CA GLN A 195 -32.68 36.58 37.01
C GLN A 195 -31.77 37.36 36.01
N GLN A 196 -32.26 38.00 34.92
CA GLN A 196 -33.59 38.39 34.37
C GLN A 196 -33.48 38.53 32.81
N ASP A 197 -34.49 38.73 31.94
CA ASP A 197 -35.91 39.14 32.07
C ASP A 197 -36.79 38.63 30.88
N LEU A 198 -38.12 38.85 30.92
CA LEU A 198 -39.13 38.25 30.03
C LEU A 198 -39.88 39.22 29.07
N GLU A 199 -40.40 38.60 28.00
CA GLU A 199 -41.68 38.81 27.26
C GLU A 199 -42.50 40.11 27.38
N ASN A 200 -43.06 40.54 26.22
CA ASN A 200 -44.52 40.66 25.94
C ASN A 200 -44.76 41.44 24.61
N ASP A 201 -45.87 41.34 23.87
CA ASP A 201 -46.89 40.29 23.64
C ASP A 201 -47.81 40.75 22.46
N GLN A 202 -48.67 39.86 21.94
CA GLN A 202 -49.98 40.11 21.28
C GLN A 202 -50.11 40.70 19.84
N LYS A 203 -50.88 39.93 19.03
CA LYS A 203 -51.71 40.27 17.84
C LYS A 203 -52.98 41.11 18.25
N PRO A 204 -53.95 41.53 17.36
CA PRO A 204 -54.15 41.24 15.92
C PRO A 204 -54.61 42.40 14.97
N ASP A 205 -54.47 42.15 13.66
CA ASP A 205 -55.33 42.48 12.48
C ASP A 205 -56.09 43.81 12.20
N LEU A 206 -55.91 44.24 10.93
CA LEU A 206 -56.89 44.81 9.95
C LEU A 206 -57.47 46.24 10.12
N LEU A 207 -57.02 47.20 9.28
CA LEU A 207 -57.74 47.68 8.06
C LEU A 207 -57.12 48.94 7.38
N ASN A 208 -57.21 48.96 6.04
CA ASN A 208 -56.86 50.01 5.05
C ASN A 208 -57.02 51.49 5.46
N GLN A 209 -56.07 52.36 5.07
CA GLN A 209 -56.23 53.34 3.95
C GLN A 209 -55.02 54.30 3.73
N ASN A 210 -54.37 54.17 2.57
CA ASN A 210 -54.08 55.21 1.56
C ASN A 210 -53.42 56.59 1.85
N ILE A 211 -52.42 56.90 0.99
CA ILE A 211 -52.08 58.19 0.31
C ILE A 211 -50.86 59.03 0.79
N SER A 212 -49.83 59.06 -0.11
CA SER A 212 -48.87 60.14 -0.47
C SER A 212 -47.94 60.79 0.58
N GLU A 213 -46.69 61.22 0.31
CA GLU A 213 -45.67 61.15 -0.77
C GLU A 213 -44.43 61.98 -0.26
N PRO A 214 -43.29 62.20 -0.96
CA PRO A 214 -42.61 61.43 -2.03
C PRO A 214 -41.05 61.32 -1.91
N LEU A 215 -40.46 60.29 -2.55
CA LEU A 215 -39.21 60.27 -3.36
C LEU A 215 -37.82 60.65 -2.75
N PRO A 216 -36.66 60.22 -3.35
CA PRO A 216 -36.49 59.62 -4.69
C PRO A 216 -35.77 58.25 -4.81
N LEU A 217 -36.32 57.47 -5.75
CA LEU A 217 -35.77 56.41 -6.62
C LEU A 217 -34.28 55.98 -6.52
N CYS A 218 -34.08 54.66 -6.43
CA CYS A 218 -32.90 53.94 -6.89
C CYS A 218 -33.30 52.83 -7.88
N ALA A 219 -32.33 52.31 -8.64
CA ALA A 219 -32.54 51.52 -9.85
C ALA A 219 -32.94 50.04 -9.62
N SER A 220 -33.54 49.46 -10.66
CA SER A 220 -34.00 48.07 -10.75
C SER A 220 -32.87 47.07 -10.97
N ALA A 221 -32.91 45.94 -10.27
CA ALA A 221 -32.06 44.78 -10.53
C ALA A 221 -32.53 44.00 -11.79
N PRO A 222 -31.61 43.37 -12.56
CA PRO A 222 -31.98 42.47 -13.64
C PRO A 222 -32.49 41.12 -13.12
N LEU A 223 -33.34 40.48 -13.93
CA LEU A 223 -33.91 39.16 -13.67
C LEU A 223 -32.83 38.08 -13.84
N ARG A 224 -32.85 37.07 -12.97
CA ARG A 224 -31.98 35.90 -13.07
C ARG A 224 -32.61 34.92 -14.07
N GLU A 225 -31.89 34.59 -15.14
CA GLU A 225 -32.31 33.52 -16.06
C GLU A 225 -32.14 32.17 -15.36
N GLU A 226 -33.19 31.33 -15.37
CA GLU A 226 -33.10 29.94 -14.94
C GLU A 226 -32.46 29.12 -16.06
N LYS A 227 -31.23 28.64 -15.84
CA LYS A 227 -30.66 27.57 -16.68
C LYS A 227 -31.53 26.32 -16.51
N THR A 228 -32.23 25.94 -17.57
CA THR A 228 -32.89 24.63 -17.66
C THR A 228 -31.82 23.54 -17.76
N ILE A 229 -31.81 22.64 -16.78
CA ILE A 229 -31.01 21.40 -16.84
C ILE A 229 -31.58 20.55 -17.99
N PRO A 230 -30.76 20.03 -18.92
CA PRO A 230 -31.25 19.12 -19.94
C PRO A 230 -31.79 17.85 -19.27
N ASN A 231 -33.05 17.51 -19.52
CA ASN A 231 -33.64 16.27 -19.05
C ASN A 231 -32.99 15.10 -19.82
N ILE A 232 -32.06 14.37 -19.18
CA ILE A 232 -31.29 13.31 -19.81
C ILE A 232 -32.15 12.03 -19.89
N ASP A 233 -32.84 11.87 -21.03
CA ASP A 233 -33.52 10.63 -21.41
C ASP A 233 -32.54 9.42 -21.37
N LYS A 234 -33.02 8.26 -20.91
CA LYS A 234 -32.33 6.96 -20.97
C LYS A 234 -31.76 6.69 -22.36
N ALA A 235 -32.47 7.05 -23.43
CA ALA A 235 -31.98 6.93 -24.80
C ALA A 235 -30.74 7.80 -25.06
N THR A 236 -30.75 9.05 -24.61
CA THR A 236 -29.63 9.99 -24.75
C THR A 236 -28.42 9.54 -23.94
N LEU A 237 -28.59 9.18 -22.66
CA LEU A 237 -27.48 8.70 -21.82
C LEU A 237 -26.86 7.41 -22.38
N SER A 238 -27.70 6.49 -22.86
CA SER A 238 -27.25 5.24 -23.48
C SER A 238 -26.46 5.51 -24.76
N GLN A 239 -26.93 6.43 -25.61
CA GLN A 239 -26.20 6.82 -26.81
C GLN A 239 -24.87 7.51 -26.49
N THR A 240 -24.83 8.39 -25.49
CA THR A 240 -23.57 9.00 -25.02
C THR A 240 -22.62 7.94 -24.46
N LEU A 241 -23.11 6.96 -23.68
CA LEU A 241 -22.27 5.87 -23.20
C LEU A 241 -21.69 5.04 -24.35
N LEU A 242 -22.50 4.69 -25.36
CA LEU A 242 -22.01 3.97 -26.55
C LEU A 242 -20.97 4.80 -27.33
N ASN A 243 -21.15 6.12 -27.43
CA ASN A 243 -20.18 7.02 -28.05
C ASN A 243 -18.87 7.09 -27.22
N VAL A 244 -18.93 7.26 -25.90
CA VAL A 244 -17.74 7.28 -25.03
C VAL A 244 -17.02 5.93 -25.03
N VAL A 245 -17.76 4.82 -25.05
CA VAL A 245 -17.16 3.49 -25.25
C VAL A 245 -16.49 3.42 -26.61
N SER A 246 -17.14 3.86 -27.70
CA SER A 246 -16.53 3.97 -29.03
C SER A 246 -15.24 4.79 -29.01
N ASP A 247 -15.24 5.97 -28.41
CA ASP A 247 -14.09 6.88 -28.39
C ASP A 247 -12.91 6.33 -27.57
N LYS A 248 -13.19 5.74 -26.39
CA LYS A 248 -12.12 5.15 -25.55
C LYS A 248 -11.65 3.79 -26.08
N THR A 249 -12.51 2.98 -26.71
CA THR A 249 -12.17 1.61 -27.18
C THR A 249 -11.83 1.50 -28.67
N GLY A 250 -12.14 2.50 -29.49
CA GLY A 250 -11.97 2.47 -30.95
C GLY A 250 -12.92 1.51 -31.69
N TYR A 251 -13.96 0.96 -31.06
CA TYR A 251 -14.99 0.18 -31.77
C TYR A 251 -16.03 1.12 -32.39
N PRO A 252 -16.45 0.94 -33.65
CA PRO A 252 -17.56 1.70 -34.22
C PRO A 252 -18.83 1.52 -33.37
N VAL A 253 -19.58 2.61 -33.14
CA VAL A 253 -20.84 2.62 -32.37
C VAL A 253 -21.83 1.55 -32.88
N GLU A 254 -21.83 1.29 -34.19
CA GLU A 254 -22.65 0.26 -34.86
C GLU A 254 -22.39 -1.18 -34.37
N MET A 255 -21.26 -1.45 -33.72
CA MET A 255 -20.92 -2.75 -33.12
C MET A 255 -21.29 -2.88 -31.64
N LEU A 256 -21.71 -1.80 -30.98
CA LEU A 256 -21.87 -1.74 -29.54
C LEU A 256 -23.35 -1.86 -29.17
N GLU A 257 -23.71 -2.94 -28.47
CA GLU A 257 -25.04 -3.10 -27.86
C GLU A 257 -24.94 -2.96 -26.33
N LEU A 258 -25.95 -2.35 -25.70
CA LEU A 258 -25.97 -2.13 -24.26
C LEU A 258 -25.93 -3.46 -23.46
N SER A 259 -26.53 -4.51 -24.01
CA SER A 259 -26.59 -5.85 -23.39
C SER A 259 -25.23 -6.59 -23.36
N MET A 260 -24.21 -6.11 -24.05
CA MET A 260 -22.89 -6.77 -24.13
C MET A 260 -22.15 -6.75 -22.79
N ASP A 261 -21.53 -7.88 -22.44
CA ASP A 261 -20.62 -7.98 -21.30
C ASP A 261 -19.29 -7.30 -21.62
N MET A 262 -18.90 -6.34 -20.77
CA MET A 262 -17.68 -5.55 -20.91
C MET A 262 -16.43 -6.43 -20.95
N GLU A 263 -16.39 -7.53 -20.21
CA GLU A 263 -15.22 -8.42 -20.16
C GLU A 263 -15.32 -9.53 -21.20
N ALA A 264 -16.50 -10.17 -21.29
CA ALA A 264 -16.70 -11.40 -22.05
C ALA A 264 -17.12 -11.20 -23.51
N ASP A 265 -17.63 -10.01 -23.89
CA ASP A 265 -17.99 -9.67 -25.28
C ASP A 265 -17.13 -8.53 -25.86
N LEU A 266 -16.81 -7.52 -25.03
CA LEU A 266 -16.09 -6.31 -25.44
C LEU A 266 -14.57 -6.32 -25.14
N GLY A 267 -14.11 -7.17 -24.23
CA GLY A 267 -12.68 -7.26 -23.85
C GLY A 267 -12.12 -6.04 -23.11
N ILE A 268 -12.99 -5.30 -22.41
CA ILE A 268 -12.68 -4.09 -21.62
C ILE A 268 -12.23 -4.51 -20.22
N ASP A 269 -10.94 -4.29 -19.93
CA ASP A 269 -10.34 -4.54 -18.63
C ASP A 269 -10.75 -3.50 -17.56
N SER A 270 -10.28 -3.70 -16.32
CA SER A 270 -10.60 -2.84 -15.19
C SER A 270 -10.01 -1.42 -15.28
N ILE A 271 -9.02 -1.17 -16.14
CA ILE A 271 -8.43 0.16 -16.36
C ILE A 271 -9.30 0.92 -17.36
N LYS A 272 -9.59 0.28 -18.50
CA LYS A 272 -10.38 0.86 -19.59
C LYS A 272 -11.83 1.18 -19.17
N ARG A 273 -12.39 0.44 -18.20
CA ARG A 273 -13.67 0.80 -17.53
C ARG A 273 -13.61 2.16 -16.82
N VAL A 274 -12.49 2.48 -16.15
CA VAL A 274 -12.30 3.76 -15.46
C VAL A 274 -12.12 4.90 -16.48
N GLU A 275 -11.45 4.66 -17.61
CA GLU A 275 -11.34 5.63 -18.71
C GLU A 275 -12.71 5.98 -19.33
N ILE A 276 -13.56 4.97 -19.55
CA ILE A 276 -14.93 5.14 -20.08
C ILE A 276 -15.79 5.96 -19.11
N LEU A 277 -15.72 5.68 -17.81
CA LEU A 277 -16.46 6.43 -16.80
C LEU A 277 -15.90 7.85 -16.61
N GLY A 278 -14.57 8.03 -16.70
CA GLY A 278 -13.94 9.34 -16.75
C GLY A 278 -14.47 10.18 -17.91
N GLY A 279 -14.51 9.62 -19.12
CA GLY A 279 -15.09 10.28 -20.29
C GLY A 279 -16.58 10.60 -20.16
N LEU A 280 -17.36 9.74 -19.48
CA LEU A 280 -18.78 10.00 -19.22
C LEU A 280 -18.97 11.15 -18.22
N LEU A 281 -18.12 11.23 -17.19
CA LEU A 281 -18.12 12.30 -16.18
C LEU A 281 -17.53 13.62 -16.70
N GLU A 282 -16.64 13.57 -17.71
CA GLU A 282 -16.18 14.75 -18.46
C GLU A 282 -17.34 15.40 -19.24
N ILE A 283 -18.25 14.59 -19.80
CA ILE A 283 -19.44 15.09 -20.53
C ILE A 283 -20.57 15.52 -19.58
N TYR A 284 -20.69 14.87 -18.41
CA TYR A 284 -21.71 15.15 -17.40
C TYR A 284 -21.07 15.42 -16.02
N PRO A 285 -20.41 16.57 -15.82
CA PRO A 285 -19.65 16.87 -14.59
C PRO A 285 -20.53 17.03 -13.34
N ASP A 286 -21.82 17.28 -13.51
CA ASP A 286 -22.80 17.39 -12.42
C ASP A 286 -23.27 16.03 -11.86
N LEU A 287 -22.83 14.90 -12.44
CA LEU A 287 -23.17 13.56 -11.93
C LEU A 287 -22.31 13.18 -10.71
N PRO A 288 -22.90 12.55 -9.68
CA PRO A 288 -22.17 11.98 -8.55
C PRO A 288 -21.03 11.05 -8.99
N LYS A 289 -19.83 11.24 -8.43
CA LYS A 289 -18.69 10.37 -8.72
C LYS A 289 -18.92 8.96 -8.14
N PRO A 290 -18.95 7.91 -8.97
CA PRO A 290 -19.27 6.56 -8.54
C PRO A 290 -18.12 5.85 -7.80
N ASN A 291 -18.47 4.90 -6.94
CA ASN A 291 -17.53 4.11 -6.14
C ASN A 291 -16.81 3.03 -6.98
N PRO A 292 -15.47 2.97 -7.03
CA PRO A 292 -14.72 1.96 -7.77
C PRO A 292 -15.09 0.49 -7.46
N GLU A 293 -15.52 0.18 -6.23
CA GLU A 293 -15.85 -1.20 -5.82
C GLU A 293 -17.26 -1.65 -6.25
N GLU A 294 -18.19 -0.71 -6.46
CA GLU A 294 -19.52 -0.98 -7.03
C GLU A 294 -19.44 -1.20 -8.54
N LEU A 295 -18.62 -0.38 -9.22
CA LEU A 295 -18.38 -0.46 -10.66
C LEU A 295 -17.74 -1.79 -11.09
N GLY A 296 -16.91 -2.39 -10.24
CA GLY A 296 -16.33 -3.73 -10.48
C GLY A 296 -17.35 -4.88 -10.46
N GLN A 297 -18.59 -4.63 -10.01
CA GLN A 297 -19.68 -5.61 -9.99
C GLN A 297 -20.59 -5.50 -11.23
N LEU A 298 -20.58 -4.34 -11.91
CA LEU A 298 -21.30 -4.12 -13.17
C LEU A 298 -20.59 -4.85 -14.31
N ARG A 299 -21.35 -5.63 -15.09
CA ARG A 299 -20.83 -6.47 -16.17
C ARG A 299 -21.20 -5.97 -17.55
N THR A 300 -22.37 -5.37 -17.74
CA THR A 300 -22.82 -4.88 -19.06
C THR A 300 -22.82 -3.36 -19.15
N LEU A 301 -22.81 -2.84 -20.39
CA LEU A 301 -22.97 -1.40 -20.63
C LEU A 301 -24.35 -0.89 -20.19
N GLU A 302 -25.39 -1.72 -20.32
CA GLU A 302 -26.75 -1.45 -19.81
C GLU A 302 -26.74 -1.23 -18.30
N GLN A 303 -26.01 -2.07 -17.55
CA GLN A 303 -25.87 -1.91 -16.09
C GLN A 303 -25.15 -0.61 -15.71
N ILE A 304 -24.18 -0.14 -16.50
CA ILE A 304 -23.59 1.20 -16.31
C ILE A 304 -24.62 2.30 -16.62
N ALA A 305 -25.33 2.21 -17.75
CA ALA A 305 -26.33 3.22 -18.11
C ALA A 305 -27.47 3.33 -17.08
N GLU A 306 -27.92 2.20 -16.53
CA GLU A 306 -28.94 2.14 -15.47
C GLU A 306 -28.41 2.63 -14.13
N TYR A 307 -27.20 2.23 -13.73
CA TYR A 307 -26.57 2.74 -12.52
C TYR A 307 -26.37 4.27 -12.58
N MET A 308 -25.88 4.80 -13.71
CA MET A 308 -25.76 6.25 -13.90
C MET A 308 -27.12 6.97 -13.93
N GLN A 309 -28.21 6.32 -14.37
CA GLN A 309 -29.57 6.85 -14.23
C GLN A 309 -30.02 6.94 -12.76
N THR A 310 -29.65 5.98 -11.90
CA THR A 310 -29.98 6.07 -10.46
C THR A 310 -29.27 7.22 -9.74
N LEU A 311 -28.28 7.84 -10.37
CA LEU A 311 -27.55 9.00 -9.87
C LEU A 311 -28.13 10.35 -10.37
N VAL A 312 -29.15 10.34 -11.25
CA VAL A 312 -29.87 11.55 -11.71
C VAL A 312 -31.06 11.83 -10.80
N PRO A 313 -31.21 13.04 -10.21
CA PRO A 313 -32.32 13.34 -9.31
C PRO A 313 -33.69 13.44 -10.00
N ASP A 314 -34.63 12.61 -9.53
CA ASP A 314 -36.02 12.59 -9.97
C ASP A 314 -36.79 13.82 -9.42
N ILE A 315 -36.89 14.91 -10.21
CA ILE A 315 -37.71 16.08 -9.89
C ILE A 315 -38.84 16.21 -10.91
N LEU A 316 -39.98 15.58 -10.62
CA LEU A 316 -41.33 16.17 -10.74
C LEU A 316 -42.41 15.11 -10.45
N ASN A 317 -42.94 15.09 -9.23
CA ASN A 317 -44.22 14.41 -8.98
C ASN A 317 -45.07 15.15 -7.93
N GLN A 318 -45.42 16.41 -8.24
CA GLN A 318 -46.53 17.10 -7.58
C GLN A 318 -47.13 18.23 -8.46
N GLN A 319 -48.45 18.18 -8.60
CA GLN A 319 -49.39 19.22 -9.09
C GLN A 319 -49.62 19.38 -10.62
N VAL A 320 -50.70 18.70 -11.04
CA VAL A 320 -51.67 19.04 -12.11
C VAL A 320 -52.23 20.46 -11.85
N GLU A 321 -52.48 21.37 -12.80
CA GLU A 321 -53.55 21.42 -13.84
C GLU A 321 -53.40 22.78 -14.60
N ILE A 322 -53.42 22.96 -15.93
CA ILE A 322 -54.60 23.27 -16.80
C ILE A 322 -54.15 23.62 -18.26
N SER A 323 -54.81 23.02 -19.26
CA SER A 323 -55.16 23.48 -20.64
C SER A 323 -54.23 24.22 -21.63
N THR A 324 -53.85 23.48 -22.69
CA THR A 324 -54.01 23.78 -24.15
C THR A 324 -53.55 25.11 -24.81
N ALA A 325 -52.70 25.03 -25.86
CA ALA A 325 -53.06 25.24 -27.30
C ALA A 325 -52.01 25.96 -28.22
N ILE A 326 -51.79 25.39 -29.43
CA ILE A 326 -51.55 26.05 -30.75
C ILE A 326 -50.11 26.42 -31.27
N ILE A 327 -49.63 25.59 -32.23
CA ILE A 327 -49.12 25.89 -33.62
C ILE A 327 -47.82 26.73 -33.88
N SER A 328 -46.72 26.01 -34.12
CA SER A 328 -45.93 25.88 -35.39
C SER A 328 -45.00 26.97 -36.01
N LYS A 329 -44.00 26.44 -36.74
CA LYS A 329 -43.16 26.94 -37.87
C LYS A 329 -41.80 27.60 -37.54
N GLU A 330 -40.65 27.11 -38.06
CA GLU A 330 -40.13 27.12 -39.47
C GLU A 330 -39.68 28.54 -39.91
N VAL A 331 -38.54 28.87 -40.58
CA VAL A 331 -37.53 28.06 -41.33
C VAL A 331 -36.33 28.92 -41.86
N LEU A 332 -35.16 28.31 -42.17
CA LEU A 332 -34.09 28.70 -43.17
C LEU A 332 -33.29 30.06 -43.00
N VAL A 333 -32.10 30.35 -43.60
CA VAL A 333 -31.23 29.69 -44.62
C VAL A 333 -29.74 30.20 -44.66
N GLU A 334 -28.81 29.34 -45.16
CA GLU A 334 -27.47 29.48 -45.86
C GLU A 334 -26.55 30.74 -45.69
N VAL A 335 -25.19 30.69 -45.54
CA VAL A 335 -24.05 30.04 -46.29
C VAL A 335 -23.82 30.71 -47.69
N PRO A 336 -22.60 31.08 -48.21
CA PRO A 336 -21.30 30.35 -48.20
C PRO A 336 -19.94 31.14 -48.13
N GLN A 337 -18.81 30.40 -48.13
CA GLN A 337 -17.40 30.84 -48.41
C GLN A 337 -17.14 31.10 -49.92
N PRO A 338 -15.95 31.64 -50.38
CA PRO A 338 -14.78 30.78 -50.75
C PRO A 338 -13.33 31.42 -50.78
N GLU A 339 -12.26 30.58 -50.79
CA GLU A 339 -10.95 30.64 -51.55
C GLU A 339 -10.01 31.91 -51.54
N LEU A 340 -8.66 31.92 -51.74
CA LEU A 340 -7.50 30.96 -51.78
C LEU A 340 -6.10 31.71 -51.80
N ILE A 341 -5.05 31.15 -51.14
CA ILE A 341 -3.60 30.91 -51.49
C ILE A 341 -2.84 31.84 -52.52
N PRO A 342 -1.49 32.10 -52.52
CA PRO A 342 -0.40 32.13 -51.48
C PRO A 342 0.59 33.35 -51.55
N ALA A 343 1.61 33.42 -50.67
CA ALA A 343 3.08 33.50 -50.98
C ALA A 343 3.97 34.35 -50.03
N THR A 344 5.03 33.74 -49.48
CA THR A 344 6.23 34.32 -48.81
C THR A 344 7.35 34.63 -49.84
N PRO A 345 8.55 35.20 -49.49
CA PRO A 345 9.11 35.61 -48.17
C PRO A 345 9.77 37.02 -48.13
N VAL A 346 10.24 37.46 -46.94
CA VAL A 346 11.63 37.89 -46.60
C VAL A 346 11.65 38.56 -45.20
N VAL A 347 12.74 38.36 -44.45
CA VAL A 347 12.93 38.64 -43.00
C VAL A 347 13.46 40.05 -42.74
N GLU A 348 13.03 40.70 -41.64
CA GLU A 348 13.82 41.73 -40.94
C GLU A 348 13.44 41.85 -39.43
N GLU A 349 14.45 41.96 -38.56
CA GLU A 349 14.38 41.64 -37.12
C GLU A 349 13.85 42.78 -36.22
N GLN A 350 12.54 43.09 -36.30
CA GLN A 350 11.87 43.99 -35.33
C GLN A 350 10.54 43.45 -34.77
N GLN A 351 10.22 42.17 -34.98
CA GLN A 351 8.90 41.61 -34.63
C GLN A 351 8.85 40.82 -33.32
N GLN A 352 9.97 40.33 -32.77
CA GLN A 352 9.95 39.37 -31.65
C GLN A 352 9.28 39.86 -30.34
N GLU A 353 9.37 41.15 -30.00
CA GLU A 353 8.66 41.69 -28.81
C GLU A 353 7.15 41.89 -29.05
N ALA A 354 6.71 42.02 -30.31
CA ALA A 354 5.30 42.13 -30.70
C ALA A 354 4.66 40.76 -30.97
N GLU A 355 5.41 39.81 -31.54
CA GLU A 355 4.96 38.44 -31.80
C GLU A 355 4.61 37.72 -30.50
N ILE A 356 5.45 37.80 -29.46
CA ILE A 356 5.15 37.18 -28.15
C ILE A 356 3.88 37.78 -27.52
N PHE A 357 3.59 39.07 -27.78
CA PHE A 357 2.37 39.72 -27.27
C PHE A 357 1.11 39.26 -28.03
N GLN A 358 1.19 39.06 -29.35
CA GLN A 358 0.09 38.48 -30.12
C GLN A 358 -0.12 37.00 -29.78
N ASP A 359 0.95 36.19 -29.76
CA ASP A 359 0.88 34.74 -29.55
C ASP A 359 0.22 34.39 -28.20
N LEU A 360 0.66 35.01 -27.09
CA LEU A 360 0.02 34.81 -25.78
C LEU A 360 -1.41 35.36 -25.71
N SER A 361 -1.74 36.41 -26.45
CA SER A 361 -3.10 36.98 -26.47
C SER A 361 -4.07 36.12 -27.28
N ASP A 362 -3.67 35.67 -28.46
CA ASP A 362 -4.47 34.83 -29.35
C ASP A 362 -4.67 33.43 -28.73
N ILE A 363 -3.65 32.90 -28.05
CA ILE A 363 -3.76 31.66 -27.25
C ILE A 363 -4.66 31.87 -26.04
N LEU A 364 -4.59 33.01 -25.33
CA LEU A 364 -5.53 33.30 -24.25
C LEU A 364 -6.98 33.38 -24.75
N LEU A 365 -7.24 34.06 -25.88
CA LEU A 365 -8.57 34.11 -26.50
C LEU A 365 -9.06 32.71 -26.95
N THR A 366 -8.15 31.85 -27.42
CA THR A 366 -8.45 30.46 -27.77
C THR A 366 -8.80 29.63 -26.53
N VAL A 367 -8.01 29.71 -25.45
CA VAL A 367 -8.29 29.00 -24.19
C VAL A 367 -9.57 29.52 -23.53
N VAL A 368 -9.85 30.83 -23.59
CA VAL A 368 -11.13 31.41 -23.15
C VAL A 368 -12.28 30.84 -23.98
N SER A 369 -12.15 30.79 -25.31
CA SER A 369 -13.13 30.18 -26.22
C SER A 369 -13.42 28.72 -25.84
N ASP A 370 -12.38 27.89 -25.71
CA ASP A 370 -12.52 26.46 -25.37
C ASP A 370 -13.16 26.22 -23.99
N LYS A 371 -12.87 27.06 -22.99
CA LYS A 371 -13.45 26.93 -21.64
C LYS A 371 -14.85 27.54 -21.52
N THR A 372 -15.16 28.59 -22.28
CA THR A 372 -16.44 29.33 -22.15
C THR A 372 -17.50 28.98 -23.20
N GLY A 373 -17.08 28.52 -24.38
CA GLY A 373 -17.95 28.25 -25.53
C GLY A 373 -18.25 29.47 -26.41
N TYR A 374 -17.67 30.65 -26.12
CA TYR A 374 -17.76 31.81 -27.02
C TYR A 374 -16.82 31.63 -28.22
N PRO A 375 -17.25 31.86 -29.47
CA PRO A 375 -16.34 31.88 -30.62
C PRO A 375 -15.24 32.92 -30.40
N VAL A 376 -13.99 32.59 -30.76
CA VAL A 376 -12.84 33.51 -30.66
C VAL A 376 -13.12 34.86 -31.34
N GLU A 377 -13.88 34.83 -32.44
CA GLU A 377 -14.35 35.99 -33.23
C GLU A 377 -15.20 37.01 -32.43
N MET A 378 -15.76 36.59 -31.28
CA MET A 378 -16.60 37.41 -30.40
C MET A 378 -15.87 37.89 -29.14
N LEU A 379 -14.59 37.57 -28.96
CA LEU A 379 -13.81 37.90 -27.78
C LEU A 379 -12.79 39.01 -28.09
N GLU A 380 -12.87 40.13 -27.37
CA GLU A 380 -11.87 41.21 -27.44
C GLU A 380 -11.11 41.34 -26.11
N LEU A 381 -9.80 41.64 -26.17
CA LEU A 381 -8.96 41.79 -24.98
C LEU A 381 -9.42 42.89 -24.01
N SER A 382 -10.20 43.86 -24.50
CA SER A 382 -10.80 44.95 -23.73
C SER A 382 -12.03 44.56 -22.90
N MET A 383 -12.59 43.36 -23.09
CA MET A 383 -13.81 42.92 -22.40
C MET A 383 -13.55 42.62 -20.92
N ASP A 384 -14.46 43.06 -20.06
CA ASP A 384 -14.46 42.73 -18.64
C ASP A 384 -14.96 41.29 -18.45
N MET A 385 -14.14 40.47 -17.79
CA MET A 385 -14.39 39.05 -17.58
C MET A 385 -15.68 38.82 -16.78
N GLU A 386 -16.06 39.70 -15.87
CA GLU A 386 -17.23 39.52 -15.01
C GLU A 386 -18.47 40.21 -15.59
N ALA A 387 -18.31 41.44 -16.07
CA ALA A 387 -19.42 42.28 -16.52
C ALA A 387 -19.83 42.01 -17.98
N ASP A 388 -18.89 41.72 -18.87
CA ASP A 388 -19.16 41.50 -20.30
C ASP A 388 -19.21 40.00 -20.67
N LEU A 389 -18.37 39.17 -20.03
CA LEU A 389 -18.20 37.75 -20.38
C LEU A 389 -18.75 36.74 -19.34
N GLY A 390 -19.18 37.19 -18.15
CA GLY A 390 -19.79 36.33 -17.12
C GLY A 390 -18.87 35.23 -16.55
N ILE A 391 -17.55 35.40 -16.65
CA ILE A 391 -16.52 34.47 -16.18
C ILE A 391 -16.27 34.67 -14.67
N ASP A 392 -16.74 33.71 -13.88
CA ASP A 392 -16.55 33.68 -12.43
C ASP A 392 -15.10 33.33 -12.01
N SER A 393 -14.85 33.41 -10.70
CA SER A 393 -13.53 33.17 -10.11
C SER A 393 -13.03 31.73 -10.23
N ILE A 394 -13.90 30.74 -10.43
CA ILE A 394 -13.51 29.34 -10.66
C ILE A 394 -13.03 29.22 -12.12
N LYS A 395 -13.81 29.76 -13.05
CA LYS A 395 -13.54 29.65 -14.48
C LYS A 395 -12.30 30.45 -14.93
N ARG A 396 -11.96 31.55 -14.23
CA ARG A 396 -10.66 32.25 -14.38
C ARG A 396 -9.48 31.35 -14.02
N VAL A 397 -9.59 30.53 -12.97
CA VAL A 397 -8.54 29.57 -12.56
C VAL A 397 -8.41 28.43 -13.59
N GLU A 398 -9.51 27.98 -14.20
CA GLU A 398 -9.48 26.97 -15.28
C GLU A 398 -8.85 27.51 -16.57
N ILE A 399 -9.10 28.76 -16.93
CA ILE A 399 -8.49 29.44 -18.09
C ILE A 399 -6.97 29.60 -17.88
N LEU A 400 -6.55 30.07 -16.70
CA LEU A 400 -5.13 30.13 -16.34
C LEU A 400 -4.49 28.73 -16.24
N GLY A 401 -5.23 27.73 -15.77
CA GLY A 401 -4.81 26.33 -15.78
C GLY A 401 -4.51 25.83 -17.19
N GLY A 402 -5.43 26.06 -18.15
CA GLY A 402 -5.22 25.70 -19.55
C GLY A 402 -4.04 26.44 -20.20
N LEU A 403 -3.83 27.71 -19.85
CA LEU A 403 -2.66 28.47 -20.31
C LEU A 403 -1.34 27.90 -19.78
N LEU A 404 -1.31 27.49 -18.51
CA LEU A 404 -0.15 26.85 -17.86
C LEU A 404 0.08 25.40 -18.32
N GLU A 405 -0.96 24.69 -18.79
CA GLU A 405 -0.81 23.37 -19.43
C GLU A 405 -0.14 23.48 -20.81
N LEU A 406 -0.44 24.56 -21.56
CA LEU A 406 0.19 24.84 -22.86
C LEU A 406 1.61 25.43 -22.73
N TYR A 407 1.87 26.22 -21.68
CA TYR A 407 3.21 26.78 -21.38
C TYR A 407 3.63 26.49 -19.92
N PRO A 408 4.21 25.30 -19.65
CA PRO A 408 4.57 24.87 -18.29
C PRO A 408 5.67 25.72 -17.62
N ASP A 409 6.45 26.46 -18.40
CA ASP A 409 7.58 27.28 -17.94
C ASP A 409 7.13 28.66 -17.38
N LEU A 410 5.85 28.99 -17.46
CA LEU A 410 5.30 30.23 -16.89
C LEU A 410 5.19 30.14 -15.35
N PRO A 411 5.58 31.19 -14.59
CA PRO A 411 5.42 31.20 -13.14
C PRO A 411 3.95 31.09 -12.71
N LYS A 412 3.65 30.19 -11.78
CA LYS A 412 2.29 30.05 -11.23
C LYS A 412 1.90 31.32 -10.44
N PRO A 413 0.81 32.02 -10.81
CA PRO A 413 0.42 33.26 -10.17
C PRO A 413 -0.27 33.06 -8.81
N ASN A 414 -0.19 34.09 -7.95
CA ASN A 414 -0.83 34.10 -6.63
C ASN A 414 -2.35 34.33 -6.77
N PRO A 415 -3.24 33.50 -6.17
CA PRO A 415 -4.69 33.70 -6.22
C PRO A 415 -5.18 35.10 -5.86
N GLU A 416 -4.50 35.81 -4.95
CA GLU A 416 -4.87 37.18 -4.56
C GLU A 416 -4.61 38.21 -5.68
N GLU A 417 -3.52 38.04 -6.45
CA GLU A 417 -3.18 38.92 -7.58
C GLU A 417 -4.12 38.72 -8.77
N ILE A 418 -4.59 37.49 -8.98
CA ILE A 418 -5.53 37.12 -10.06
C ILE A 418 -6.91 37.77 -9.85
N GLY A 419 -7.32 37.96 -8.60
CA GLY A 419 -8.60 38.58 -8.25
C GLY A 419 -8.71 40.07 -8.57
N GLU A 420 -7.58 40.77 -8.76
CA GLU A 420 -7.56 42.19 -9.11
C GLU A 420 -7.64 42.46 -10.62
N LEU A 421 -7.36 41.45 -11.46
CA LEU A 421 -7.41 41.54 -12.93
C LEU A 421 -8.87 41.42 -13.41
N ARG A 422 -9.31 42.37 -14.24
CA ARG A 422 -10.72 42.46 -14.68
C ARG A 422 -10.94 42.16 -16.15
N THR A 423 -9.98 42.48 -17.00
CA THR A 423 -10.08 42.27 -18.45
C THR A 423 -9.16 41.14 -18.93
N LEU A 424 -9.49 40.56 -20.09
CA LEU A 424 -8.63 39.54 -20.71
C LEU A 424 -7.23 40.08 -21.06
N GLY A 425 -7.14 41.34 -21.50
CA GLY A 425 -5.87 42.01 -21.79
C GLY A 425 -5.00 42.24 -20.55
N GLU A 426 -5.59 42.43 -19.36
CA GLU A 426 -4.85 42.50 -18.10
C GLU A 426 -4.23 41.15 -17.73
N ILE A 427 -4.92 40.02 -17.97
CA ILE A 427 -4.35 38.68 -17.79
C ILE A 427 -3.18 38.45 -18.77
N ALA A 428 -3.35 38.74 -20.06
CA ALA A 428 -2.29 38.60 -21.05
C ALA A 428 -1.05 39.43 -20.68
N THR A 429 -1.25 40.69 -20.27
CA THR A 429 -0.18 41.60 -19.83
C THR A 429 0.53 41.10 -18.57
N TYR A 430 -0.23 40.60 -17.58
CA TYR A 430 0.33 40.07 -16.33
C TYR A 430 1.14 38.78 -16.57
N MET A 431 0.65 37.86 -17.40
CA MET A 431 1.40 36.65 -17.80
C MET A 431 2.70 37.00 -18.54
N GLN A 432 2.67 38.00 -19.43
CA GLN A 432 3.87 38.48 -20.12
C GLN A 432 4.90 39.08 -19.15
N GLN A 433 4.47 39.84 -18.13
CA GLN A 433 5.37 40.38 -17.10
C GLN A 433 6.01 39.28 -16.24
N GLN A 434 5.28 38.18 -15.97
CA GLN A 434 5.84 37.02 -15.27
C GLN A 434 6.83 36.24 -16.16
N ALA A 435 6.54 36.07 -17.46
CA ALA A 435 7.49 35.49 -18.42
C ALA A 435 8.80 36.30 -18.52
N GLN A 436 8.71 37.64 -18.52
CA GLN A 436 9.88 38.54 -18.58
C GLN A 436 10.73 38.56 -17.30
N ARG A 437 10.28 37.96 -16.18
CA ARG A 437 11.10 37.81 -14.96
C ARG A 437 12.09 36.64 -15.03
N ILE A 438 11.90 35.69 -15.93
CA ILE A 438 12.71 34.46 -16.04
C ILE A 438 14.21 34.74 -16.31
N PRO A 439 14.62 35.70 -17.18
CA PRO A 439 16.04 35.95 -17.44
C PRO A 439 16.78 36.68 -16.31
N ASN A 440 16.09 37.47 -15.47
CA ASN A 440 16.72 38.40 -14.52
C ASN A 440 16.97 37.83 -13.12
N LEU A 441 16.55 36.58 -12.84
CA LEU A 441 16.80 35.90 -11.55
C LEU A 441 18.01 34.94 -11.61
N LEU A 442 18.68 34.82 -12.76
CA LEU A 442 19.81 33.91 -12.98
C LEU A 442 21.18 34.61 -13.10
N THR A 443 21.24 35.92 -12.87
CA THR A 443 22.48 36.72 -12.97
C THR A 443 22.81 37.50 -11.70
N GLU A 444 23.08 36.80 -10.59
CA GLU A 444 24.06 37.24 -9.59
C GLU A 444 24.61 36.06 -8.75
N GLU A 445 25.89 35.77 -8.98
CA GLU A 445 26.84 35.02 -8.12
C GLU A 445 26.51 33.61 -7.58
N ILE A 446 26.64 32.59 -8.46
CA ILE A 446 27.43 31.39 -8.12
C ILE A 446 28.39 31.08 -9.28
N VAL A 447 29.68 31.31 -9.07
CA VAL A 447 30.76 30.86 -9.98
C VAL A 447 31.64 29.88 -9.21
N GLU A 448 31.34 28.58 -9.31
CA GLU A 448 32.33 27.50 -9.19
C GLU A 448 31.77 26.17 -9.74
N ASP A 449 32.40 25.71 -10.84
CA ASP A 449 32.49 24.35 -11.40
C ASP A 449 31.50 23.24 -10.93
N ILE A 450 30.57 22.86 -11.81
CA ILE A 450 30.63 21.62 -12.64
C ILE A 450 29.31 21.48 -13.44
N THR A 451 29.41 21.24 -14.75
CA THR A 451 28.26 20.86 -15.60
C THR A 451 27.86 19.39 -15.40
N ILE A 452 26.77 19.16 -14.68
CA ILE A 452 25.99 17.91 -14.73
C ILE A 452 24.55 18.26 -15.04
N THR A 453 24.05 17.82 -16.20
CA THR A 453 22.62 17.74 -16.48
C THR A 453 21.98 16.74 -15.52
N SER A 454 21.09 17.20 -14.64
CA SER A 454 20.47 16.37 -13.61
C SER A 454 19.48 15.37 -14.21
N VAL A 455 19.97 14.17 -14.53
CA VAL A 455 19.13 12.99 -14.76
C VAL A 455 18.32 12.72 -13.47
N PRO A 456 17.01 12.38 -13.53
CA PRO A 456 16.28 11.95 -12.35
C PRO A 456 17.01 10.77 -11.70
N ASN A 457 17.37 10.92 -10.43
CA ASN A 457 18.35 10.08 -9.75
C ASN A 457 17.74 8.75 -9.26
N ILE A 458 17.28 7.93 -10.20
CA ILE A 458 16.66 6.62 -9.95
C ILE A 458 17.56 5.78 -9.05
N ARG A 459 17.04 5.40 -7.89
CA ARG A 459 17.81 4.66 -6.89
C ARG A 459 18.30 3.31 -7.44
N ARG A 460 19.62 3.12 -7.37
CA ARG A 460 20.29 1.84 -7.61
C ARG A 460 20.72 1.19 -6.28
N SER A 461 20.34 -0.06 -6.09
CA SER A 461 20.72 -0.85 -4.92
C SER A 461 21.17 -2.27 -5.30
N ILE A 462 22.01 -2.87 -4.46
CA ILE A 462 22.49 -4.25 -4.59
C ILE A 462 21.95 -5.07 -3.41
N ALA A 463 21.53 -6.31 -3.66
CA ALA A 463 21.13 -7.24 -2.61
C ALA A 463 22.35 -7.65 -1.77
N LYS A 464 22.29 -7.43 -0.45
CA LYS A 464 23.42 -7.62 0.47
C LYS A 464 22.97 -8.27 1.77
N LEU A 465 23.84 -9.10 2.36
CA LEU A 465 23.61 -9.69 3.67
C LEU A 465 23.87 -8.67 4.79
N GLN A 466 22.92 -8.56 5.71
CA GLN A 466 23.06 -7.83 6.97
C GLN A 466 23.05 -8.82 8.14
N GLN A 467 24.04 -8.73 9.02
CA GLN A 467 24.09 -9.51 10.25
C GLN A 467 23.01 -9.06 11.24
N LEU A 468 22.34 -10.02 11.86
CA LEU A 468 21.28 -9.80 12.84
C LEU A 468 21.71 -10.32 14.22
N PRO A 469 21.32 -9.64 15.32
CA PRO A 469 21.47 -10.19 16.65
C PRO A 469 20.52 -11.38 16.87
N THR A 470 20.82 -12.18 17.90
CA THR A 470 19.90 -13.17 18.47
C THR A 470 18.53 -12.54 18.72
N PRO A 471 17.41 -13.14 18.26
CA PRO A 471 16.08 -12.57 18.43
C PRO A 471 15.65 -12.53 19.89
N ASP A 472 14.80 -11.55 20.21
CA ASP A 472 14.11 -11.48 21.50
C ASP A 472 12.87 -12.39 21.48
N SER A 473 12.62 -13.10 22.58
CA SER A 473 11.51 -14.06 22.68
C SER A 473 10.26 -13.39 23.25
N LEU A 474 9.25 -13.18 22.42
CA LEU A 474 7.89 -12.81 22.82
C LEU A 474 7.22 -13.97 23.58
N GLU A 475 6.63 -13.70 24.74
CA GLU A 475 5.80 -14.68 25.45
C GLU A 475 4.40 -14.75 24.82
N PHE A 476 4.03 -15.90 24.24
CA PHE A 476 2.67 -16.22 23.84
C PHE A 476 2.40 -17.73 23.85
N SER A 477 1.12 -18.09 23.84
CA SER A 477 0.62 -19.47 23.71
C SER A 477 -0.54 -19.52 22.74
N LEU A 478 -0.70 -20.63 22.01
CA LEU A 478 -1.93 -20.92 21.27
C LEU A 478 -3.06 -21.25 22.26
N SER A 479 -4.31 -20.91 21.93
CA SER A 479 -5.46 -21.28 22.78
C SER A 479 -5.86 -22.74 22.59
N GLU A 480 -6.60 -23.32 23.54
CA GLU A 480 -6.86 -24.76 23.60
C GLU A 480 -7.54 -25.36 22.36
N ASN A 481 -8.29 -24.57 21.59
CA ASN A 481 -8.98 -25.01 20.37
C ASN A 481 -8.16 -24.81 19.09
N HIS A 482 -6.95 -24.28 19.19
CA HIS A 482 -6.06 -24.04 18.05
C HIS A 482 -4.94 -25.08 17.96
N ILE A 483 -4.47 -25.31 16.74
CA ILE A 483 -3.38 -26.23 16.42
C ILE A 483 -2.26 -25.57 15.62
N THR A 484 -1.12 -26.24 15.60
CA THR A 484 -0.01 -26.03 14.68
C THR A 484 0.01 -27.13 13.63
N LEU A 485 -0.03 -26.72 12.35
CA LEU A 485 0.11 -27.60 11.20
C LEU A 485 1.53 -27.49 10.64
N ILE A 486 2.27 -28.59 10.63
CA ILE A 486 3.65 -28.66 10.14
C ILE A 486 3.66 -29.50 8.86
N THR A 487 4.36 -29.08 7.81
CA THR A 487 4.60 -29.98 6.65
C THR A 487 5.84 -30.83 6.87
N ASP A 488 5.80 -32.04 6.32
CA ASP A 488 6.89 -33.02 6.45
C ASP A 488 8.00 -32.75 5.44
N ASP A 489 9.23 -32.50 5.91
CA ASP A 489 10.44 -32.42 5.08
C ASP A 489 11.14 -33.78 4.88
N GLY A 490 10.61 -34.84 5.49
CA GLY A 490 11.16 -36.20 5.49
C GLY A 490 12.40 -36.38 6.37
N SER A 491 12.88 -35.34 7.04
CA SER A 491 14.03 -35.41 7.95
C SER A 491 13.60 -35.54 9.41
N SER A 492 14.54 -35.87 10.29
CA SER A 492 14.34 -35.81 11.75
C SER A 492 14.12 -34.38 12.29
N THR A 493 14.21 -33.35 11.45
CA THR A 493 13.85 -31.97 11.82
C THR A 493 12.35 -31.83 12.04
N THR A 494 11.52 -32.43 11.19
CA THR A 494 10.05 -32.42 11.32
C THR A 494 9.62 -33.05 12.65
N GLU A 495 10.16 -34.22 12.96
CA GLU A 495 9.91 -34.96 14.21
C GLU A 495 10.32 -34.13 15.45
N LYS A 496 11.59 -33.69 15.52
CA LYS A 496 12.11 -32.93 16.66
C LYS A 496 11.41 -31.57 16.84
N LEU A 497 10.96 -30.94 15.75
CA LEU A 497 10.17 -29.70 15.84
C LEU A 497 8.81 -29.97 16.48
N ALA A 498 8.09 -30.99 16.01
CA ALA A 498 6.80 -31.37 16.56
C ALA A 498 6.90 -31.76 18.03
N GLU A 499 7.89 -32.56 18.42
CA GLU A 499 8.16 -32.90 19.84
C GLU A 499 8.44 -31.65 20.69
N SER A 500 9.25 -30.71 20.18
CA SER A 500 9.59 -29.47 20.89
C SER A 500 8.39 -28.54 21.08
N LEU A 501 7.46 -28.51 20.13
CA LEU A 501 6.21 -27.73 20.21
C LEU A 501 5.21 -28.41 21.15
N ILE A 502 5.07 -29.74 21.10
CA ILE A 502 4.25 -30.51 22.03
C ILE A 502 4.77 -30.34 23.47
N ALA A 503 6.09 -30.36 23.69
CA ALA A 503 6.71 -30.10 25.00
C ALA A 503 6.47 -28.66 25.51
N LYS A 504 6.18 -27.71 24.63
CA LYS A 504 5.73 -26.34 24.94
C LYS A 504 4.20 -26.22 25.10
N GLY A 505 3.47 -27.34 25.04
CA GLY A 505 2.02 -27.39 25.20
C GLY A 505 1.21 -27.13 23.93
N TRP A 506 1.83 -27.09 22.75
CA TRP A 506 1.13 -26.84 21.49
C TRP A 506 0.52 -28.13 20.93
N LYS A 507 -0.75 -28.07 20.52
CA LYS A 507 -1.38 -29.16 19.74
C LYS A 507 -0.79 -29.15 18.34
N THR A 508 -0.14 -30.24 17.95
CA THR A 508 0.60 -30.33 16.68
C THR A 508 0.07 -31.45 15.80
N VAL A 509 -0.05 -31.17 14.50
CA VAL A 509 -0.41 -32.11 13.43
C VAL A 509 0.61 -31.98 12.30
N VAL A 510 1.10 -33.10 11.77
CA VAL A 510 2.02 -33.15 10.62
C VAL A 510 1.28 -33.53 9.35
N LEU A 511 1.56 -32.84 8.24
CA LEU A 511 1.02 -33.09 6.91
C LEU A 511 2.14 -33.54 5.97
N SER A 512 2.12 -34.80 5.53
CA SER A 512 3.08 -35.30 4.53
C SER A 512 2.52 -35.13 3.11
N PHE A 513 3.35 -34.62 2.20
CA PHE A 513 3.05 -34.52 0.77
C PHE A 513 3.25 -35.87 0.04
N PRO A 514 2.63 -36.09 -1.13
CA PRO A 514 2.84 -37.30 -1.92
C PRO A 514 4.30 -37.43 -2.35
N GLY A 515 4.91 -38.60 -2.10
CA GLY A 515 6.30 -38.87 -2.48
C GLY A 515 7.37 -38.42 -1.47
N VAL A 516 6.99 -37.79 -0.35
CA VAL A 516 7.92 -37.53 0.76
C VAL A 516 7.89 -38.70 1.74
N GLU A 517 9.02 -39.40 1.90
CA GLU A 517 9.18 -40.43 2.93
C GLU A 517 9.24 -39.79 4.32
N SER A 518 8.52 -40.35 5.29
CA SER A 518 8.34 -39.74 6.61
C SER A 518 9.06 -40.52 7.71
N ASN A 519 9.79 -39.80 8.56
CA ASN A 519 10.45 -40.33 9.75
C ASN A 519 9.67 -40.04 11.05
N VAL A 520 8.42 -39.58 10.96
CA VAL A 520 7.65 -39.12 12.13
C VAL A 520 7.14 -40.29 12.99
N ASN A 521 7.40 -40.22 14.30
CA ASN A 521 6.97 -41.21 15.28
C ASN A 521 5.44 -41.37 15.37
N ALA A 522 5.00 -42.60 15.68
CA ALA A 522 3.59 -42.97 15.83
C ALA A 522 2.83 -42.24 16.99
N GLY A 523 3.53 -41.46 17.82
CA GLY A 523 2.93 -40.64 18.87
C GLY A 523 2.49 -39.24 18.42
N ILE A 524 2.82 -38.83 17.19
CA ILE A 524 2.49 -37.52 16.63
C ILE A 524 1.33 -37.68 15.63
N ASN A 525 0.33 -36.80 15.70
CA ASN A 525 -0.79 -36.83 14.76
C ASN A 525 -0.29 -36.53 13.34
N ARG A 526 -0.50 -37.46 12.41
CA ARG A 526 -0.03 -37.36 11.02
C ARG A 526 -1.17 -37.58 10.04
N VAL A 527 -1.26 -36.68 9.06
CA VAL A 527 -2.15 -36.75 7.89
C VAL A 527 -1.28 -36.83 6.64
N VAL A 528 -1.71 -37.62 5.65
CA VAL A 528 -0.95 -37.87 4.42
C VAL A 528 -1.83 -37.53 3.23
N LEU A 529 -1.34 -36.67 2.35
CA LEU A 529 -2.00 -36.38 1.07
C LEU A 529 -1.73 -37.53 0.09
N THR A 530 -2.79 -38.01 -0.57
CA THR A 530 -2.73 -39.13 -1.53
C THR A 530 -2.34 -38.69 -2.94
N ASP A 531 -2.55 -37.41 -3.27
CA ASP A 531 -2.47 -36.84 -4.60
C ASP A 531 -2.21 -35.32 -4.51
N TRP A 532 -2.13 -34.67 -5.66
CA TRP A 532 -1.84 -33.23 -5.80
C TRP A 532 -3.06 -32.42 -6.32
N ASN A 533 -4.29 -32.82 -5.94
CA ASN A 533 -5.53 -32.13 -6.33
C ASN A 533 -5.98 -31.09 -5.27
N GLU A 534 -6.48 -29.95 -5.73
CA GLU A 534 -6.90 -28.81 -4.89
C GLU A 534 -8.12 -29.14 -4.01
N ASP A 535 -9.12 -29.88 -4.54
CA ASP A 535 -10.30 -30.29 -3.76
C ASP A 535 -9.93 -31.30 -2.66
N SER A 536 -9.03 -32.24 -2.95
CA SER A 536 -8.49 -33.20 -1.97
C SER A 536 -7.76 -32.48 -0.84
N LEU A 537 -6.88 -31.52 -1.17
CA LEU A 537 -6.20 -30.67 -0.21
C LEU A 537 -7.19 -29.87 0.66
N GLN A 538 -8.19 -29.23 0.05
CA GLN A 538 -9.19 -28.46 0.79
C GLN A 538 -10.01 -29.34 1.74
N GLN A 539 -10.42 -30.53 1.30
CA GLN A 539 -11.13 -31.50 2.15
C GLN A 539 -10.25 -31.97 3.32
N GLN A 540 -8.96 -32.22 3.09
CA GLN A 540 -8.03 -32.65 4.14
C GLN A 540 -7.75 -31.53 5.16
N LEU A 541 -7.56 -30.29 4.71
CA LEU A 541 -7.42 -29.13 5.61
C LEU A 541 -8.68 -28.95 6.48
N LYS A 542 -9.87 -29.14 5.90
CA LYS A 542 -11.13 -29.13 6.66
C LYS A 542 -11.21 -30.28 7.67
N GLN A 543 -10.88 -31.51 7.27
CA GLN A 543 -10.84 -32.66 8.19
C GLN A 543 -9.82 -32.48 9.31
N ILE A 544 -8.69 -31.80 9.07
CA ILE A 544 -7.72 -31.44 10.10
C ILE A 544 -8.35 -30.47 11.10
N ALA A 545 -9.03 -29.43 10.62
CA ALA A 545 -9.72 -28.46 11.48
C ALA A 545 -10.83 -29.12 12.32
N ASP A 546 -11.67 -29.95 11.69
CA ASP A 546 -12.79 -30.64 12.34
C ASP A 546 -12.32 -31.67 13.41
N ASN A 547 -11.21 -32.37 13.17
CA ASN A 547 -10.73 -33.44 14.07
C ASN A 547 -9.78 -32.97 15.17
N TYR A 548 -8.96 -31.92 14.93
CA TYR A 548 -7.88 -31.52 15.85
C TYR A 548 -8.04 -30.08 16.39
N GLY A 549 -8.72 -29.20 15.67
CA GLY A 549 -8.91 -27.78 16.00
C GLY A 549 -8.42 -26.84 14.90
N THR A 550 -8.78 -25.55 15.00
CA THR A 550 -8.48 -24.54 13.97
C THR A 550 -6.97 -24.27 13.87
N VAL A 551 -6.44 -24.18 12.65
CA VAL A 551 -5.01 -23.86 12.44
C VAL A 551 -4.74 -22.41 12.83
N ALA A 552 -3.86 -22.20 13.82
CA ALA A 552 -3.35 -20.88 14.22
C ALA A 552 -1.85 -20.68 13.92
N ALA A 553 -1.14 -21.77 13.64
CA ALA A 553 0.26 -21.74 13.26
C ALA A 553 0.45 -22.72 12.10
N PHE A 554 1.02 -22.24 10.99
CA PHE A 554 1.45 -23.09 9.89
C PHE A 554 2.96 -22.99 9.74
N ILE A 555 3.64 -24.14 9.66
CA ILE A 555 5.09 -24.22 9.47
C ILE A 555 5.36 -25.14 8.28
N HIS A 556 5.73 -24.57 7.14
CA HIS A 556 6.20 -25.34 6.00
C HIS A 556 7.69 -25.65 6.15
N LEU A 557 8.06 -26.92 6.21
CA LEU A 557 9.44 -27.39 6.08
C LEU A 557 9.64 -27.94 4.67
N HIS A 558 10.51 -27.32 3.87
CA HIS A 558 10.83 -27.81 2.52
C HIS A 558 11.90 -28.93 2.60
N PRO A 559 11.74 -30.03 1.83
CA PRO A 559 12.76 -31.08 1.74
C PRO A 559 14.15 -30.54 1.40
N ALA A 560 15.20 -31.13 2.00
CA ALA A 560 16.58 -30.65 1.88
C ALA A 560 17.21 -30.95 0.52
N THR A 561 16.89 -32.11 -0.05
CA THR A 561 17.24 -32.50 -1.41
C THR A 561 16.26 -31.85 -2.39
N SER A 562 16.74 -31.24 -3.47
CA SER A 562 15.86 -30.88 -4.59
C SER A 562 15.26 -32.14 -5.20
N LEU A 563 13.94 -32.20 -5.27
CA LEU A 563 13.18 -33.30 -5.85
C LEU A 563 12.52 -32.84 -7.15
N ASP A 564 12.22 -33.79 -8.05
CA ASP A 564 11.38 -33.54 -9.24
C ASP A 564 9.96 -33.02 -8.88
N ILE A 565 9.59 -33.04 -7.59
CA ILE A 565 8.32 -32.53 -7.04
C ILE A 565 8.42 -31.14 -6.39
N ASP A 566 9.57 -30.45 -6.39
CA ASP A 566 9.74 -29.14 -5.72
C ASP A 566 8.68 -28.12 -6.16
N LYS A 567 8.38 -28.06 -7.46
CA LYS A 567 7.29 -27.23 -8.01
C LYS A 567 5.93 -27.63 -7.46
N SER A 568 5.64 -28.93 -7.35
CA SER A 568 4.38 -29.45 -6.82
C SER A 568 4.19 -29.09 -5.35
N ILE A 569 5.27 -29.19 -4.55
CA ILE A 569 5.30 -28.75 -3.15
C ILE A 569 5.01 -27.25 -3.06
N LEU A 570 5.78 -26.41 -3.77
CA LEU A 570 5.59 -24.95 -3.76
C LEU A 570 4.16 -24.54 -4.16
N ARG A 571 3.63 -25.17 -5.22
CA ARG A 571 2.25 -24.99 -5.68
C ARG A 571 1.22 -25.38 -4.60
N HIS A 572 1.48 -26.42 -3.82
CA HIS A 572 0.61 -26.80 -2.69
C HIS A 572 0.77 -25.89 -1.48
N VAL A 573 1.95 -25.37 -1.18
CA VAL A 573 2.13 -24.36 -0.12
C VAL A 573 1.40 -23.06 -0.46
N PHE A 574 1.39 -22.65 -1.74
CA PHE A 574 0.56 -21.56 -2.24
C PHE A 574 -0.95 -21.80 -2.02
N LEU A 575 -1.44 -23.01 -2.33
CA LEU A 575 -2.84 -23.40 -2.07
C LEU A 575 -3.16 -23.49 -0.57
N ILE A 576 -2.24 -24.00 0.26
CA ILE A 576 -2.40 -24.00 1.72
C ILE A 576 -2.50 -22.56 2.23
N ALA A 577 -1.66 -21.63 1.76
CA ALA A 577 -1.76 -20.22 2.12
C ALA A 577 -3.13 -19.63 1.71
N LYS A 578 -3.61 -19.88 0.49
CA LYS A 578 -4.95 -19.51 0.02
C LYS A 578 -6.06 -19.96 0.98
N TYR A 579 -6.06 -21.23 1.40
CA TYR A 579 -7.11 -21.78 2.29
C TYR A 579 -6.91 -21.47 3.78
N LEU A 580 -5.68 -21.18 4.22
CA LEU A 580 -5.40 -20.83 5.62
C LEU A 580 -5.51 -19.33 5.93
N LYS A 581 -5.67 -18.46 4.93
CA LYS A 581 -5.87 -17.01 5.13
C LYS A 581 -6.92 -16.70 6.21
N GLU A 582 -8.12 -17.25 6.07
CA GLU A 582 -9.23 -16.99 7.00
C GLU A 582 -8.96 -17.54 8.41
N PRO A 583 -8.66 -18.83 8.63
CA PRO A 583 -8.45 -19.35 9.99
C PRO A 583 -7.23 -18.73 10.68
N LEU A 584 -6.14 -18.41 9.96
CA LEU A 584 -4.98 -17.75 10.56
C LEU A 584 -5.29 -16.31 10.98
N ASN A 585 -6.02 -15.53 10.17
CA ASN A 585 -6.45 -14.17 10.56
C ASN A 585 -7.51 -14.20 11.68
N ALA A 586 -8.38 -15.21 11.72
CA ALA A 586 -9.31 -15.41 12.82
C ALA A 586 -8.58 -15.75 14.14
N ALA A 587 -7.60 -16.65 14.08
CA ALA A 587 -6.76 -17.02 15.23
C ALA A 587 -5.95 -15.83 15.78
N ALA A 588 -5.50 -14.93 14.90
CA ALA A 588 -4.74 -13.73 15.26
C ALA A 588 -5.50 -12.76 16.20
N LYS A 589 -6.83 -12.87 16.29
CA LYS A 589 -7.64 -12.11 17.25
C LYS A 589 -7.47 -12.57 18.70
N PHE A 590 -6.98 -13.79 18.93
CA PHE A 590 -6.83 -14.41 20.25
C PHE A 590 -5.38 -14.44 20.76
N GLY A 591 -4.42 -13.96 19.96
CA GLY A 591 -2.99 -14.05 20.24
C GLY A 591 -2.17 -14.03 18.95
N ARG A 592 -0.90 -14.44 19.01
CA ARG A 592 -0.07 -14.53 17.82
C ARG A 592 -0.42 -15.76 17.00
N SER A 593 -0.81 -15.51 15.75
CA SER A 593 -0.98 -16.50 14.67
C SER A 593 0.19 -16.38 13.71
N CYS A 594 0.64 -17.48 13.08
CA CYS A 594 1.82 -17.44 12.22
C CYS A 594 1.77 -18.31 10.96
N PHE A 595 2.51 -17.85 9.94
CA PHE A 595 2.84 -18.58 8.72
C PHE A 595 4.36 -18.55 8.56
N ILE A 596 5.00 -19.69 8.79
CA ILE A 596 6.45 -19.87 8.71
C ILE A 596 6.76 -20.72 7.47
N SER A 597 7.70 -20.30 6.64
CA SER A 597 8.23 -21.12 5.55
C SER A 597 9.73 -21.33 5.74
N VAL A 598 10.19 -22.57 5.61
CA VAL A 598 11.60 -22.93 5.78
C VAL A 598 12.09 -23.58 4.49
N ALA A 599 13.09 -22.95 3.87
CA ALA A 599 13.88 -23.50 2.78
C ALA A 599 15.29 -23.86 3.27
N ARG A 600 16.01 -24.63 2.47
CA ARG A 600 17.42 -24.98 2.74
C ARG A 600 18.25 -24.64 1.51
N LEU A 601 18.74 -23.40 1.46
CA LEU A 601 19.62 -22.92 0.39
C LEU A 601 21.08 -23.05 0.86
N ASP A 602 21.60 -22.02 1.52
CA ASP A 602 22.94 -21.99 2.12
C ASP A 602 22.98 -21.25 3.47
N GLY A 603 21.82 -20.83 4.00
CA GLY A 603 21.72 -19.99 5.19
C GLY A 603 22.12 -18.53 4.98
N GLU A 604 22.39 -18.15 3.72
CA GLU A 604 22.84 -16.85 3.25
C GLU A 604 22.07 -16.43 1.98
N PHE A 605 20.85 -16.96 1.80
CA PHE A 605 19.91 -16.67 0.70
C PHE A 605 20.42 -16.99 -0.72
N GLY A 606 21.45 -17.82 -0.82
CA GLY A 606 22.21 -18.15 -2.04
C GLY A 606 23.44 -17.27 -2.28
N LEU A 607 23.70 -16.27 -1.45
CA LEU A 607 24.83 -15.34 -1.57
C LEU A 607 26.10 -15.86 -0.87
N GLY A 608 26.02 -16.97 -0.13
CA GLY A 608 27.15 -17.55 0.60
C GLY A 608 28.09 -18.38 -0.27
N GLU A 609 27.68 -18.70 -1.51
CA GLU A 609 28.42 -19.49 -2.51
C GLU A 609 28.96 -20.84 -1.97
N SER A 610 28.28 -21.43 -0.98
CA SER A 610 28.78 -22.63 -0.29
C SER A 610 28.21 -23.95 -0.84
N HIS A 611 26.98 -23.93 -1.38
CA HIS A 611 26.24 -25.12 -1.75
C HIS A 611 25.35 -24.89 -2.98
N ASN A 612 25.09 -25.97 -3.73
CA ASN A 612 24.01 -26.01 -4.71
C ASN A 612 22.67 -26.27 -4.01
N PHE A 613 21.63 -25.55 -4.41
CA PHE A 613 20.31 -25.54 -3.77
C PHE A 613 19.16 -25.56 -4.78
N SER A 614 17.94 -25.86 -4.30
CA SER A 614 16.72 -25.73 -5.10
C SER A 614 16.30 -24.26 -5.23
N ALA A 615 16.56 -23.64 -6.39
CA ALA A 615 16.09 -22.28 -6.68
C ALA A 615 14.56 -22.17 -6.62
N ILE A 616 13.83 -23.25 -6.90
CA ILE A 616 12.36 -23.32 -6.79
C ILE A 616 11.91 -23.13 -5.33
N SER A 617 12.60 -23.76 -4.37
CA SER A 617 12.30 -23.56 -2.94
C SER A 617 12.47 -22.09 -2.50
N GLY A 618 13.34 -21.34 -3.19
CA GLY A 618 13.49 -19.88 -3.07
C GLY A 618 12.22 -19.08 -3.37
N GLY A 619 11.25 -19.63 -4.10
CA GLY A 619 9.95 -19.00 -4.32
C GLY A 619 9.15 -18.79 -3.03
N LEU A 620 9.38 -19.59 -1.98
CA LEU A 620 8.70 -19.47 -0.69
C LEU A 620 8.90 -18.09 -0.03
N PHE A 621 10.04 -17.44 -0.27
CA PHE A 621 10.34 -16.11 0.24
C PHE A 621 9.44 -15.06 -0.43
N GLY A 622 9.27 -15.13 -1.76
CA GLY A 622 8.33 -14.28 -2.49
C GLY A 622 6.87 -14.46 -2.04
N LEU A 623 6.45 -15.71 -1.80
CA LEU A 623 5.12 -16.00 -1.25
C LEU A 623 4.90 -15.32 0.10
N SER A 624 5.79 -15.58 1.08
CA SER A 624 5.66 -15.05 2.44
C SER A 624 5.67 -13.52 2.47
N LYS A 625 6.50 -12.86 1.65
CA LYS A 625 6.58 -11.39 1.59
C LYS A 625 5.28 -10.77 1.04
N SER A 626 4.68 -11.36 -0.01
CA SER A 626 3.39 -10.88 -0.51
C SER A 626 2.23 -11.13 0.45
N ILE A 627 2.11 -12.32 1.06
CA ILE A 627 1.01 -12.58 2.01
C ILE A 627 1.14 -11.77 3.30
N ASN A 628 2.36 -11.41 3.74
CA ASN A 628 2.58 -10.50 4.86
C ASN A 628 1.97 -9.10 4.62
N GLN A 629 1.81 -8.68 3.36
CA GLN A 629 1.10 -7.45 2.99
C GLN A 629 -0.40 -7.66 2.79
N GLU A 630 -0.86 -8.88 2.48
CA GLU A 630 -2.28 -9.21 2.33
C GLU A 630 -2.99 -9.57 3.65
N TRP A 631 -2.24 -9.98 4.68
CA TRP A 631 -2.74 -10.57 5.93
C TRP A 631 -2.36 -9.69 7.13
N GLU A 632 -3.24 -8.76 7.47
CA GLU A 632 -3.01 -7.67 8.45
C GLU A 632 -2.50 -8.12 9.83
N ASN A 633 -2.86 -9.33 10.30
CA ASN A 633 -2.62 -9.76 11.68
C ASN A 633 -1.81 -11.07 11.82
N VAL A 634 -1.37 -11.69 10.71
CA VAL A 634 -0.67 -12.99 10.75
C VAL A 634 0.84 -12.78 10.65
N PHE A 635 1.59 -13.26 11.63
CA PHE A 635 3.06 -13.18 11.60
C PHE A 635 3.63 -14.08 10.51
N CYS A 636 4.16 -13.48 9.45
CA CYS A 636 4.80 -14.21 8.35
C CYS A 636 6.33 -14.12 8.45
N ARG A 637 7.03 -15.25 8.33
CA ARG A 637 8.50 -15.31 8.38
C ARG A 637 9.03 -16.43 7.51
N SER A 638 9.99 -16.12 6.64
CA SER A 638 10.73 -17.12 5.87
C SER A 638 12.10 -17.38 6.51
N LEU A 639 12.53 -18.63 6.52
CA LEU A 639 13.87 -19.04 6.98
C LEU A 639 14.62 -19.72 5.84
N ASP A 640 15.87 -19.31 5.64
CA ASP A 640 16.88 -20.10 4.94
C ASP A 640 17.78 -20.77 5.98
N LEU A 641 17.78 -22.11 6.03
CA LEU A 641 18.70 -22.87 6.87
C LEU A 641 19.80 -23.49 6.02
N ASN A 642 21.06 -23.25 6.38
CA ASN A 642 22.18 -23.95 5.74
C ASN A 642 22.00 -25.48 5.87
N PRO A 643 22.12 -26.27 4.77
CA PRO A 643 21.91 -27.71 4.80
C PRO A 643 22.81 -28.50 5.77
N ASP A 644 23.99 -27.97 6.13
CA ASP A 644 24.93 -28.60 7.08
C ASP A 644 24.48 -28.48 8.54
N LEU A 645 23.45 -27.67 8.85
CA LEU A 645 22.94 -27.54 10.21
C LEU A 645 22.22 -28.82 10.65
N ASP A 646 22.64 -29.36 11.80
CA ASP A 646 21.96 -30.49 12.42
C ASP A 646 20.49 -30.16 12.78
N SER A 647 19.67 -31.19 12.96
CA SER A 647 18.24 -30.99 13.24
C SER A 647 17.95 -30.31 14.58
N GLU A 648 18.81 -30.40 15.60
CA GLU A 648 18.59 -29.72 16.89
C GLU A 648 18.89 -28.23 16.77
N THR A 649 19.98 -27.86 16.10
CA THR A 649 20.28 -26.47 15.75
C THR A 649 19.22 -25.89 14.83
N SER A 650 18.77 -26.65 13.82
CA SER A 650 17.66 -26.25 12.93
C SER A 650 16.37 -25.97 13.71
N VAL A 651 15.93 -26.89 14.58
CA VAL A 651 14.73 -26.71 15.41
C VAL A 651 14.87 -25.52 16.37
N LYS A 652 16.03 -25.35 17.00
CA LYS A 652 16.31 -24.20 17.87
C LYS A 652 16.15 -22.87 17.12
N ASN A 653 16.66 -22.78 15.88
CA ASN A 653 16.57 -21.57 15.06
C ASN A 653 15.13 -21.31 14.60
N ILE A 654 14.40 -22.35 14.15
CA ILE A 654 12.97 -22.24 13.79
C ILE A 654 12.14 -21.74 14.98
N LEU A 655 12.35 -22.30 16.18
CA LEU A 655 11.67 -21.85 17.39
C LEU A 655 12.04 -20.41 17.76
N ALA A 656 13.31 -20.01 17.61
CA ALA A 656 13.74 -18.64 17.89
C ALA A 656 13.01 -17.61 17.00
N GLU A 657 12.79 -17.93 15.71
CA GLU A 657 12.04 -17.08 14.78
C GLU A 657 10.52 -17.07 15.04
N ILE A 658 9.92 -18.21 15.41
CA ILE A 658 8.50 -18.29 15.80
C ILE A 658 8.19 -17.33 16.95
N TYR A 659 9.11 -17.22 17.91
CA TYR A 659 9.01 -16.33 19.07
C TYR A 659 9.63 -14.94 18.86
N ASP A 660 10.19 -14.60 17.69
CA ASP A 660 10.83 -13.30 17.46
C ASP A 660 9.81 -12.15 17.61
N ALA A 661 10.03 -11.27 18.58
CA ALA A 661 9.18 -10.10 18.79
C ALA A 661 9.19 -9.12 17.60
N ASN A 662 10.23 -9.17 16.75
CA ASN A 662 10.43 -8.20 15.69
C ASN A 662 9.61 -8.48 14.43
N LEU A 663 8.68 -7.59 14.07
CA LEU A 663 7.83 -7.68 12.87
C LEU A 663 8.44 -7.00 11.62
N LEU A 664 9.53 -6.24 11.76
CA LEU A 664 10.19 -5.55 10.62
C LEU A 664 10.98 -6.51 9.72
N ILE A 665 11.35 -7.68 10.25
CA ILE A 665 12.10 -8.70 9.51
C ILE A 665 11.09 -9.65 8.85
N GLN A 666 11.27 -9.96 7.57
CA GLN A 666 10.39 -10.87 6.82
C GLN A 666 11.09 -12.20 6.47
N GLU A 667 12.41 -12.18 6.31
CA GLU A 667 13.22 -13.34 5.93
C GLU A 667 14.54 -13.39 6.70
N VAL A 668 14.95 -14.58 7.13
CA VAL A 668 16.17 -14.79 7.95
C VAL A 668 16.98 -15.99 7.44
N GLY A 669 18.28 -15.78 7.24
CA GLY A 669 19.25 -16.83 6.96
C GLY A 669 19.96 -17.28 8.23
N TYR A 670 20.19 -18.58 8.37
CA TYR A 670 21.02 -19.18 9.42
C TYR A 670 22.10 -20.06 8.83
N SER A 671 23.36 -19.70 9.06
CA SER A 671 24.53 -20.50 8.72
C SER A 671 25.49 -20.57 9.90
N ASN A 672 26.61 -21.28 9.72
CA ASN A 672 27.71 -21.33 10.70
C ASN A 672 28.34 -19.94 10.98
N LYS A 673 28.05 -18.92 10.16
CA LYS A 673 28.50 -17.53 10.35
C LYS A 673 27.56 -16.71 11.26
N GLY A 674 26.34 -17.18 11.52
CA GLY A 674 25.35 -16.48 12.34
C GLY A 674 23.98 -16.34 11.68
N ARG A 675 23.20 -15.36 12.17
CA ARG A 675 21.86 -14.98 11.70
C ARG A 675 21.96 -13.78 10.78
N VAL A 676 21.35 -13.83 9.60
CA VAL A 676 21.40 -12.75 8.59
C VAL A 676 20.02 -12.43 8.03
N THR A 677 19.85 -11.25 7.45
CA THR A 677 18.75 -10.88 6.55
C THR A 677 19.30 -10.33 5.24
N LEU A 678 18.49 -10.33 4.18
CA LEU A 678 18.79 -9.62 2.94
C LEU A 678 18.34 -8.16 3.04
N ILE A 679 19.12 -7.22 2.50
CA ILE A 679 18.77 -5.80 2.36
C ILE A 679 19.15 -5.26 0.97
N ALA A 680 18.48 -4.20 0.53
CA ALA A 680 18.82 -3.42 -0.65
C ALA A 680 19.78 -2.27 -0.28
N ASP A 681 21.08 -2.54 -0.31
CA ASP A 681 22.11 -1.55 0.03
C ASP A 681 22.25 -0.53 -1.11
N PHE A 682 22.34 0.77 -0.82
CA PHE A 682 22.47 1.79 -1.87
C PHE A 682 23.88 1.76 -2.46
N SER A 683 23.97 1.66 -3.79
CA SER A 683 25.23 1.54 -4.50
C SER A 683 25.15 2.32 -5.81
N PRO A 684 25.72 3.53 -5.89
CA PRO A 684 25.76 4.28 -7.15
C PRO A 684 26.61 3.55 -8.19
N LEU A 685 26.36 3.81 -9.47
CA LEU A 685 27.18 3.25 -10.56
C LEU A 685 28.65 3.70 -10.41
N PRO A 686 29.64 2.81 -10.62
CA PRO A 686 31.04 3.19 -10.62
C PRO A 686 31.34 4.22 -11.73
N THR A 687 31.93 5.37 -11.37
CA THR A 687 32.29 6.44 -12.33
C THR A 687 33.48 6.10 -13.23
N THR A 688 34.03 4.90 -13.12
CA THR A 688 35.17 4.43 -13.91
C THR A 688 34.73 3.87 -15.27
N ASN A 689 35.18 4.49 -16.36
CA ASN A 689 35.13 3.94 -17.71
C ASN A 689 35.90 2.61 -17.80
N SER A 690 35.24 1.49 -17.46
CA SER A 690 35.78 0.15 -17.59
C SER A 690 35.73 -0.33 -19.04
N ALA A 691 36.60 -1.29 -19.39
CA ALA A 691 36.70 -1.79 -20.75
C ALA A 691 35.43 -2.55 -21.15
N ARG A 692 34.87 -2.19 -22.31
CA ARG A 692 33.69 -2.81 -22.92
C ARG A 692 34.09 -4.14 -23.57
N GLU A 693 33.64 -5.28 -23.03
CA GLU A 693 33.92 -6.62 -23.60
C GLU A 693 32.88 -7.11 -24.62
N ILE A 694 31.69 -6.51 -24.65
CA ILE A 694 30.68 -6.85 -25.66
C ILE A 694 31.13 -6.35 -27.03
N THR A 695 31.23 -7.27 -27.99
CA THR A 695 31.52 -7.01 -29.40
C THR A 695 30.27 -7.24 -30.26
N LYS A 696 30.29 -6.72 -31.49
CA LYS A 696 29.25 -6.98 -32.51
C LYS A 696 29.04 -8.46 -32.85
N ASP A 697 30.01 -9.32 -32.56
CA ASP A 697 29.95 -10.76 -32.85
C ASP A 697 29.20 -11.55 -31.76
N GLN A 698 28.80 -10.89 -30.67
CA GLN A 698 27.94 -11.45 -29.63
C GLN A 698 26.53 -11.73 -30.17
N VAL A 699 25.97 -12.89 -29.80
CA VAL A 699 24.61 -13.31 -30.18
C VAL A 699 23.77 -13.47 -28.92
N PHE A 700 22.78 -12.59 -28.75
CA PHE A 700 21.87 -12.59 -27.61
C PHE A 700 20.53 -13.26 -27.95
N LEU A 701 20.15 -14.27 -27.17
CA LEU A 701 18.82 -14.86 -27.21
C LEU A 701 17.89 -14.13 -26.23
N VAL A 702 16.82 -13.51 -26.73
CA VAL A 702 15.97 -12.61 -25.94
C VAL A 702 14.52 -13.09 -25.91
N SER A 703 14.07 -13.60 -24.76
CA SER A 703 12.66 -13.99 -24.59
C SER A 703 11.79 -12.80 -24.24
N GLY A 704 10.68 -12.59 -24.95
CA GLY A 704 9.86 -11.39 -24.80
C GLY A 704 10.51 -10.13 -25.38
N GLY A 705 11.61 -10.27 -26.13
CA GLY A 705 12.46 -9.16 -26.58
C GLY A 705 11.96 -8.34 -27.76
N ALA A 706 10.81 -8.67 -28.32
CA ALA A 706 10.32 -8.08 -29.56
C ALA A 706 9.26 -6.97 -29.36
N LYS A 707 8.82 -6.75 -28.12
CA LYS A 707 7.78 -5.79 -27.72
C LYS A 707 8.09 -5.20 -26.32
N GLY A 708 7.56 -4.03 -26.01
CA GLY A 708 7.65 -3.39 -24.69
C GLY A 708 9.07 -3.06 -24.21
N ILE A 709 9.26 -2.97 -22.89
CA ILE A 709 10.53 -2.56 -22.25
C ILE A 709 11.71 -3.44 -22.68
N THR A 710 11.53 -4.77 -22.81
CA THR A 710 12.60 -5.67 -23.24
C THR A 710 13.10 -5.34 -24.65
N ALA A 711 12.21 -4.90 -25.56
CA ALA A 711 12.62 -4.42 -26.88
C ALA A 711 13.41 -3.12 -26.81
N GLN A 712 13.00 -2.16 -25.98
CA GLN A 712 13.73 -0.90 -25.77
C GLN A 712 15.13 -1.16 -25.20
N CYS A 713 15.26 -2.10 -24.24
CA CYS A 713 16.53 -2.58 -23.74
C CYS A 713 17.43 -3.16 -24.84
N VAL A 714 16.88 -4.00 -25.73
CA VAL A 714 17.62 -4.57 -26.87
C VAL A 714 18.07 -3.50 -27.84
N ILE A 715 17.20 -2.54 -28.19
CA ILE A 715 17.53 -1.42 -29.08
C ILE A 715 18.69 -0.60 -28.48
N LYS A 716 18.68 -0.34 -27.17
CA LYS A 716 19.76 0.38 -26.48
C LYS A 716 21.10 -0.38 -26.52
N ILE A 717 21.08 -1.70 -26.33
CA ILE A 717 22.27 -2.56 -26.46
C ILE A 717 22.76 -2.56 -27.93
N ALA A 718 21.86 -2.61 -28.91
CA ALA A 718 22.20 -2.53 -30.33
C ALA A 718 22.88 -1.19 -30.69
N GLN A 719 22.36 -0.07 -30.18
CA GLN A 719 22.96 1.27 -30.37
C GLN A 719 24.38 1.38 -29.81
N GLN A 720 24.66 0.71 -28.68
CA GLN A 720 25.97 0.79 -28.01
C GLN A 720 27.01 -0.22 -28.56
N TYR A 721 26.57 -1.42 -28.97
CA TYR A 721 27.48 -2.55 -29.25
C TYR A 721 27.28 -3.24 -30.60
N GLN A 722 26.20 -2.93 -31.33
CA GLN A 722 25.91 -3.45 -32.67
C GLN A 722 25.89 -4.99 -32.75
N CYS A 723 25.38 -5.65 -31.70
CA CYS A 723 25.32 -7.10 -31.57
C CYS A 723 24.21 -7.73 -32.43
N LYS A 724 24.18 -9.07 -32.41
CA LYS A 724 23.13 -9.88 -33.03
C LYS A 724 22.10 -10.35 -32.00
N PHE A 725 20.82 -10.38 -32.39
CA PHE A 725 19.71 -10.71 -31.50
C PHE A 725 18.76 -11.74 -32.11
N ILE A 726 18.40 -12.76 -31.32
CA ILE A 726 17.35 -13.73 -31.63
C ILE A 726 16.19 -13.43 -30.69
N LEU A 727 15.14 -12.80 -31.19
CA LEU A 727 14.00 -12.34 -30.40
C LEU A 727 12.89 -13.39 -30.39
N LEU A 728 12.46 -13.85 -29.21
CA LEU A 728 11.39 -14.84 -29.08
C LEU A 728 10.09 -14.21 -28.58
N GLY A 729 8.95 -14.64 -29.13
CA GLY A 729 7.64 -14.32 -28.59
C GLY A 729 6.51 -15.12 -29.21
N ARG A 730 5.31 -15.04 -28.62
CA ARG A 730 4.12 -15.82 -29.06
C ARG A 730 3.36 -15.23 -30.24
N SER A 731 3.58 -13.94 -30.56
CA SER A 731 2.90 -13.25 -31.66
C SER A 731 3.30 -13.85 -33.01
N THR A 732 2.36 -13.89 -33.96
CA THR A 732 2.60 -14.44 -35.30
C THR A 732 3.34 -13.43 -36.19
N THR A 733 3.95 -13.95 -37.28
CA THR A 733 4.64 -13.18 -38.32
C THR A 733 3.95 -13.34 -39.67
N GLU A 734 2.62 -13.45 -39.68
CA GLU A 734 1.84 -13.45 -40.93
C GLU A 734 2.08 -12.12 -41.67
N VAL A 735 2.00 -12.09 -43.00
CA VAL A 735 2.17 -10.83 -43.75
C VAL A 735 1.00 -9.91 -43.42
N GLU A 736 1.26 -8.63 -43.15
CA GLU A 736 0.20 -7.66 -42.88
C GLU A 736 -0.73 -7.59 -44.09
N PRO A 737 -2.07 -7.70 -43.93
CA PRO A 737 -2.97 -7.63 -45.07
C PRO A 737 -2.94 -6.25 -45.73
N VAL A 738 -2.98 -6.20 -47.07
CA VAL A 738 -2.91 -4.95 -47.86
C VAL A 738 -3.96 -3.90 -47.45
N TRP A 739 -5.12 -4.33 -46.93
CA TRP A 739 -6.16 -3.41 -46.43
C TRP A 739 -5.81 -2.74 -45.10
N ALA A 740 -4.91 -3.32 -44.30
CA ALA A 740 -4.44 -2.75 -43.03
C ALA A 740 -3.29 -1.75 -43.24
N GLU A 741 -2.54 -1.86 -44.35
CA GLU A 741 -1.38 -1.02 -44.62
C GLU A 741 -1.69 0.49 -44.53
N ASN A 742 -0.70 1.24 -44.03
CA ASN A 742 -0.72 2.71 -43.87
C ASN A 742 -1.86 3.26 -42.97
N CYS A 743 -2.50 2.42 -42.17
CA CYS A 743 -3.53 2.81 -41.20
C CYS A 743 -2.97 2.80 -39.77
N GLU A 744 -2.52 3.94 -39.26
CA GLU A 744 -1.91 4.05 -37.92
C GLU A 744 -2.93 4.29 -36.79
N ASN A 745 -4.12 4.81 -37.11
CA ASN A 745 -5.17 5.09 -36.14
C ASN A 745 -5.85 3.79 -35.65
N GLU A 746 -6.01 3.63 -34.33
CA GLU A 746 -6.62 2.44 -33.71
C GLU A 746 -8.07 2.21 -34.14
N ALA A 747 -8.90 3.25 -34.14
CA ALA A 747 -10.31 3.15 -34.50
C ALA A 747 -10.50 2.85 -35.99
N GLU A 748 -9.74 3.53 -36.85
CA GLU A 748 -9.76 3.26 -38.29
C GLU A 748 -9.31 1.82 -38.60
N LEU A 749 -8.26 1.31 -37.95
CA LEU A 749 -7.80 -0.07 -38.15
C LEU A 749 -8.85 -1.08 -37.68
N LYS A 750 -9.53 -0.82 -36.55
CA LYS A 750 -10.65 -1.65 -36.06
C LYS A 750 -11.85 -1.63 -37.01
N GLN A 751 -12.17 -0.49 -37.62
CA GLN A 751 -13.19 -0.40 -38.67
C GLN A 751 -12.80 -1.21 -39.91
N ARG A 752 -11.57 -1.12 -40.41
CA ARG A 752 -11.12 -1.93 -41.56
C ARG A 752 -11.11 -3.43 -41.26
N ILE A 753 -10.81 -3.84 -40.03
CA ILE A 753 -10.94 -5.23 -39.55
C ILE A 753 -12.41 -5.69 -39.59
N LEU A 754 -13.34 -4.86 -39.11
CA LEU A 754 -14.79 -5.12 -39.14
C LEU A 754 -15.28 -5.34 -40.58
N GLU A 755 -14.96 -4.41 -41.48
CA GLU A 755 -15.29 -4.50 -42.92
C GLU A 755 -14.72 -5.78 -43.56
N ASN A 756 -13.50 -6.18 -43.17
CA ASN A 756 -12.86 -7.40 -43.67
C ASN A 756 -13.58 -8.69 -43.24
N PHE A 757 -14.06 -8.77 -41.99
CA PHE A 757 -14.86 -9.90 -41.51
C PHE A 757 -16.24 -9.95 -42.19
N GLN A 758 -16.90 -8.79 -42.33
CA GLN A 758 -18.19 -8.69 -43.03
C GLN A 758 -18.07 -9.12 -44.50
N ALA A 759 -17.01 -8.70 -45.20
CA ALA A 759 -16.74 -9.07 -46.59
C ALA A 759 -16.46 -10.59 -46.77
N GLN A 760 -16.03 -11.28 -45.71
CA GLN A 760 -15.86 -12.74 -45.69
C GLN A 760 -17.14 -13.51 -45.32
N GLY A 761 -18.22 -12.80 -44.97
CA GLY A 761 -19.48 -13.41 -44.52
C GLY A 761 -19.45 -13.91 -43.08
N GLU A 762 -18.41 -13.55 -42.31
CA GLU A 762 -18.35 -13.83 -40.88
C GLU A 762 -19.15 -12.81 -40.08
N LYS A 763 -19.54 -13.16 -38.85
CA LYS A 763 -20.14 -12.21 -37.89
C LYS A 763 -19.06 -11.74 -36.92
N PRO A 764 -18.42 -10.58 -37.13
CA PRO A 764 -17.39 -10.08 -36.23
C PRO A 764 -17.98 -9.71 -34.88
N THR A 765 -17.46 -10.30 -33.81
CA THR A 765 -17.66 -9.80 -32.44
C THR A 765 -16.54 -8.83 -32.06
N PRO A 766 -16.73 -7.94 -31.07
CA PRO A 766 -15.69 -7.00 -30.65
C PRO A 766 -14.39 -7.71 -30.22
N ILE A 767 -14.47 -8.85 -29.52
CA ILE A 767 -13.30 -9.70 -29.21
C ILE A 767 -12.60 -10.24 -30.48
N MET A 768 -13.32 -10.60 -31.54
CA MET A 768 -12.68 -11.01 -32.81
C MET A 768 -11.91 -9.85 -33.44
N VAL A 769 -12.52 -8.65 -33.44
CA VAL A 769 -11.89 -7.42 -33.93
C VAL A 769 -10.65 -7.07 -33.11
N GLN A 770 -10.77 -7.05 -31.78
CA GLN A 770 -9.68 -6.76 -30.85
C GLN A 770 -8.53 -7.77 -30.95
N LYS A 771 -8.83 -9.05 -31.10
CA LYS A 771 -7.81 -10.09 -31.31
C LYS A 771 -7.06 -9.89 -32.62
N LYS A 772 -7.74 -9.52 -33.72
CA LYS A 772 -7.09 -9.23 -35.01
C LYS A 772 -6.30 -7.92 -34.95
N TYR A 773 -6.82 -6.89 -34.29
CA TYR A 773 -6.13 -5.63 -34.02
C TYR A 773 -4.85 -5.85 -33.22
N GLN A 774 -4.91 -6.56 -32.09
CA GLN A 774 -3.75 -6.92 -31.28
C GLN A 774 -2.71 -7.73 -32.06
N SER A 775 -3.14 -8.59 -33.00
CA SER A 775 -2.24 -9.33 -33.89
C SER A 775 -1.47 -8.39 -34.82
N ILE A 776 -2.16 -7.48 -35.51
CA ILE A 776 -1.54 -6.52 -36.45
C ILE A 776 -0.66 -5.51 -35.69
N SER A 777 -1.16 -4.96 -34.59
CA SER A 777 -0.41 -4.02 -33.73
C SER A 777 0.85 -4.67 -33.15
N SER A 778 0.75 -5.91 -32.64
CA SER A 778 1.94 -6.67 -32.19
C SER A 778 2.94 -6.91 -33.31
N GLN A 779 2.47 -7.25 -34.51
CA GLN A 779 3.33 -7.46 -35.67
C GLN A 779 4.08 -6.18 -36.04
N ARG A 780 3.40 -5.02 -36.09
CA ARG A 780 4.04 -3.73 -36.39
C ARG A 780 5.06 -3.33 -35.33
N GLU A 781 4.75 -3.53 -34.05
CA GLU A 781 5.71 -3.30 -32.94
C GLU A 781 6.97 -4.16 -33.10
N ILE A 782 6.82 -5.43 -33.51
CA ILE A 782 7.94 -6.34 -33.80
C ILE A 782 8.75 -5.84 -35.01
N GLN A 783 8.10 -5.46 -36.12
CA GLN A 783 8.80 -4.95 -37.31
C GLN A 783 9.54 -3.63 -37.01
N ASN A 784 8.93 -2.72 -36.24
CA ASN A 784 9.57 -1.49 -35.79
C ASN A 784 10.77 -1.76 -34.89
N THR A 785 10.68 -2.75 -33.99
CA THR A 785 11.82 -3.20 -33.15
C THR A 785 12.95 -3.75 -34.00
N LEU A 786 12.66 -4.65 -34.96
CA LEU A 786 13.67 -5.20 -35.88
C LEU A 786 14.33 -4.09 -36.71
N LYS A 787 13.54 -3.15 -37.24
CA LYS A 787 14.02 -1.99 -38.00
C LYS A 787 14.94 -1.11 -37.16
N ALA A 788 14.55 -0.76 -35.93
CA ALA A 788 15.35 0.06 -35.03
C ALA A 788 16.70 -0.58 -34.65
N ILE A 789 16.75 -1.90 -34.50
CA ILE A 789 18.01 -2.64 -34.27
C ILE A 789 18.92 -2.56 -35.51
N VAL A 790 18.36 -2.71 -36.71
CA VAL A 790 19.11 -2.59 -37.98
C VAL A 790 19.59 -1.16 -38.22
N GLU A 791 18.79 -0.15 -37.90
CA GLU A 791 19.17 1.27 -37.98
C GLU A 791 20.27 1.64 -36.98
N ALA A 792 20.31 0.99 -35.82
CA ALA A 792 21.43 1.05 -34.87
C ALA A 792 22.70 0.32 -35.35
N GLY A 793 22.61 -0.49 -36.41
CA GLY A 793 23.70 -1.28 -36.98
C GLY A 793 23.87 -2.69 -36.41
N GLY A 794 22.92 -3.17 -35.61
CA GLY A 794 22.84 -4.57 -35.18
C GLY A 794 22.13 -5.47 -36.19
N GLU A 795 22.12 -6.78 -35.92
CA GLU A 795 21.36 -7.77 -36.68
C GLU A 795 20.27 -8.39 -35.80
N ALA A 796 19.05 -8.57 -36.28
CA ALA A 796 17.99 -9.21 -35.49
C ALA A 796 17.09 -10.12 -36.33
N GLU A 797 16.68 -11.25 -35.73
CA GLU A 797 15.65 -12.14 -36.26
C GLU A 797 14.61 -12.45 -35.18
N TYR A 798 13.33 -12.48 -35.55
CA TYR A 798 12.23 -12.80 -34.64
C TYR A 798 11.69 -14.21 -34.90
N LEU A 799 11.60 -15.02 -33.84
CA LEU A 799 11.00 -16.34 -33.85
C LEU A 799 9.66 -16.33 -33.10
N SER A 800 8.59 -16.60 -33.83
CA SER A 800 7.27 -16.87 -33.25
C SER A 800 7.25 -18.25 -32.58
N VAL A 801 7.43 -18.29 -31.26
CA VAL A 801 7.46 -19.51 -30.43
C VAL A 801 7.06 -19.22 -28.98
N ASP A 802 6.32 -20.12 -28.36
CA ASP A 802 6.13 -20.11 -26.91
C ASP A 802 7.34 -20.76 -26.25
N ILE A 803 8.05 -20.01 -25.40
CA ILE A 803 9.25 -20.51 -24.70
C ILE A 803 8.97 -21.66 -23.73
N THR A 804 7.70 -21.95 -23.43
CA THR A 804 7.30 -23.12 -22.64
C THR A 804 7.24 -24.41 -23.45
N ASP A 805 7.15 -24.33 -24.79
CA ASP A 805 7.27 -25.47 -25.71
C ASP A 805 8.75 -25.73 -26.05
N THR A 806 9.36 -26.63 -25.28
CA THR A 806 10.77 -27.00 -25.43
C THR A 806 11.10 -27.52 -26.83
N VAL A 807 10.22 -28.36 -27.42
CA VAL A 807 10.53 -29.08 -28.67
C VAL A 807 10.46 -28.12 -29.86
N LEU A 808 9.45 -27.25 -29.89
CA LEU A 808 9.34 -26.22 -30.93
C LEU A 808 10.45 -25.17 -30.81
N LEU A 809 10.85 -24.82 -29.57
CA LEU A 809 11.96 -23.91 -29.31
C LEU A 809 13.30 -24.47 -29.79
N GLU A 810 13.65 -25.71 -29.42
CA GLU A 810 14.87 -26.39 -29.87
C GLU A 810 14.93 -26.45 -31.41
N SER A 811 13.82 -26.84 -32.06
CA SER A 811 13.75 -26.93 -33.52
C SER A 811 13.94 -25.57 -34.21
N LYS A 812 13.33 -24.48 -33.72
CA LYS A 812 13.44 -23.17 -34.36
C LYS A 812 14.77 -22.47 -34.08
N LEU A 813 15.41 -22.76 -32.95
CA LEU A 813 16.73 -22.18 -32.64
C LEU A 813 17.83 -22.75 -33.53
N ALA A 814 17.80 -24.04 -33.87
CA ALA A 814 18.80 -24.68 -34.72
C ALA A 814 19.01 -23.92 -36.05
N ASP A 815 17.92 -23.62 -36.77
CA ASP A 815 17.92 -22.93 -38.06
C ASP A 815 18.47 -21.48 -38.00
N VAL A 816 18.42 -20.83 -36.83
CA VAL A 816 18.96 -19.47 -36.64
C VAL A 816 20.42 -19.52 -36.17
N ILE A 817 20.77 -20.47 -35.30
CA ILE A 817 22.14 -20.66 -34.81
C ILE A 817 23.12 -20.94 -35.97
N GLU A 818 22.70 -21.70 -36.99
CA GLU A 818 23.51 -21.90 -38.21
C GLU A 818 23.82 -20.60 -38.98
N ARG A 819 22.96 -19.57 -38.87
CA ARG A 819 23.09 -18.30 -39.60
C ARG A 819 23.74 -17.19 -38.76
N PHE A 820 23.39 -17.10 -37.47
CA PHE A 820 23.84 -16.04 -36.56
C PHE A 820 25.13 -16.40 -35.83
N GLY A 821 25.39 -17.69 -35.61
CA GLY A 821 26.48 -18.19 -34.77
C GLY A 821 26.02 -18.71 -33.41
N ALA A 822 26.97 -19.14 -32.59
CA ALA A 822 26.69 -19.65 -31.25
C ALA A 822 26.19 -18.53 -30.32
N ILE A 823 25.10 -18.81 -29.59
CA ILE A 823 24.50 -17.88 -28.63
C ILE A 823 25.45 -17.67 -27.46
N THR A 824 25.89 -16.43 -27.23
CA THR A 824 26.81 -16.04 -26.16
C THR A 824 26.11 -15.36 -24.99
N GLY A 825 24.87 -14.90 -25.16
CA GLY A 825 24.09 -14.27 -24.10
C GLY A 825 22.62 -14.64 -24.10
N ILE A 826 21.98 -14.61 -22.93
CA ILE A 826 20.52 -14.72 -22.78
C ILE A 826 20.01 -13.46 -22.04
N ILE A 827 18.92 -12.88 -22.56
CA ILE A 827 18.15 -11.84 -21.87
C ILE A 827 16.72 -12.36 -21.68
N HIS A 828 16.39 -12.72 -20.45
CA HIS A 828 15.10 -13.29 -20.09
C HIS A 828 14.12 -12.21 -19.61
N GLY A 829 13.45 -11.57 -20.56
CA GLY A 829 12.44 -10.52 -20.35
C GLY A 829 10.98 -10.98 -20.49
N ALA A 830 10.72 -12.29 -20.45
CA ALA A 830 9.35 -12.82 -20.59
C ALA A 830 8.61 -12.82 -19.24
N GLY A 831 7.31 -12.54 -19.27
CA GLY A 831 6.45 -12.56 -18.10
C GLY A 831 4.98 -12.36 -18.44
N ASN A 832 4.11 -12.85 -17.57
CA ASN A 832 2.68 -12.57 -17.54
C ASN A 832 2.33 -12.00 -16.16
N LEU A 833 1.25 -11.23 -16.06
CA LEU A 833 0.61 -10.82 -14.80
C LEU A 833 -0.76 -11.49 -14.68
N ALA A 834 -1.28 -11.61 -13.46
CA ALA A 834 -2.57 -12.26 -13.18
C ALA A 834 -3.19 -11.73 -11.86
N ASP A 835 -3.02 -10.43 -11.60
CA ASP A 835 -3.00 -9.85 -10.26
C ASP A 835 -4.35 -9.96 -9.53
N LYS A 836 -4.35 -10.69 -8.42
CA LYS A 836 -5.52 -11.06 -7.61
C LYS A 836 -5.03 -11.38 -6.18
N ARG A 837 -5.75 -10.95 -5.14
CA ARG A 837 -5.48 -11.42 -3.77
C ARG A 837 -5.51 -12.95 -3.69
N ILE A 838 -4.73 -13.54 -2.80
CA ILE A 838 -4.45 -14.99 -2.79
C ILE A 838 -5.71 -15.87 -2.71
N GLU A 839 -6.76 -15.43 -2.02
CA GLU A 839 -8.06 -16.10 -1.94
C GLU A 839 -8.81 -16.17 -3.28
N LYS A 840 -8.55 -15.23 -4.20
CA LYS A 840 -9.15 -15.16 -5.55
C LYS A 840 -8.28 -15.78 -6.65
N LYS A 841 -7.05 -16.23 -6.33
CA LYS A 841 -6.15 -16.87 -7.30
C LYS A 841 -6.61 -18.28 -7.64
N SER A 842 -6.63 -18.59 -8.93
CA SER A 842 -6.78 -19.95 -9.45
C SER A 842 -5.43 -20.63 -9.65
N ILE A 843 -5.44 -21.97 -9.75
CA ILE A 843 -4.24 -22.73 -10.13
C ILE A 843 -3.71 -22.35 -11.52
N GLN A 844 -4.59 -21.92 -12.44
CA GLN A 844 -4.20 -21.51 -13.78
C GLN A 844 -3.52 -20.14 -13.79
N ASP A 845 -3.92 -19.21 -12.90
CA ASP A 845 -3.21 -17.93 -12.70
C ASP A 845 -1.74 -18.20 -12.30
N PHE A 846 -1.54 -19.05 -11.28
CA PHE A 846 -0.22 -19.46 -10.81
C PHE A 846 0.62 -20.10 -11.93
N GLU A 847 0.07 -21.08 -12.65
CA GLU A 847 0.79 -21.77 -13.74
C GLU A 847 1.14 -20.81 -14.89
N ASN A 848 0.25 -19.89 -15.26
CA ASN A 848 0.49 -18.90 -16.32
C ASN A 848 1.63 -17.92 -15.98
N VAL A 849 1.71 -17.48 -14.71
CA VAL A 849 2.77 -16.57 -14.23
C VAL A 849 4.09 -17.32 -14.04
N TYR A 850 4.05 -18.49 -13.39
CA TYR A 850 5.21 -19.34 -13.14
C TYR A 850 5.88 -19.80 -14.46
N ALA A 851 5.09 -20.27 -15.42
CA ALA A 851 5.65 -20.87 -16.63
C ALA A 851 6.38 -19.86 -17.52
N ALA A 852 5.88 -18.62 -17.63
CA ALA A 852 6.53 -17.59 -18.45
C ALA A 852 7.92 -17.19 -17.94
N LYS A 853 8.15 -17.24 -16.62
CA LYS A 853 9.44 -16.91 -16.00
C LYS A 853 10.29 -18.16 -15.75
N VAL A 854 9.85 -19.02 -14.83
CA VAL A 854 10.67 -20.15 -14.36
C VAL A 854 10.81 -21.22 -15.44
N LYS A 855 9.69 -21.66 -16.03
CA LYS A 855 9.75 -22.71 -17.06
C LYS A 855 10.38 -22.22 -18.36
N GLY A 856 10.13 -20.95 -18.71
CA GLY A 856 10.81 -20.26 -19.80
C GLY A 856 12.33 -20.28 -19.63
N LEU A 857 12.85 -19.87 -18.47
CA LEU A 857 14.29 -19.91 -18.19
C LEU A 857 14.86 -21.34 -18.23
N GLU A 858 14.20 -22.33 -17.62
CA GLU A 858 14.61 -23.74 -17.69
C GLU A 858 14.77 -24.24 -19.14
N ASN A 859 13.82 -23.87 -20.02
CA ASN A 859 13.84 -24.28 -21.41
C ASN A 859 14.94 -23.56 -22.22
N LEU A 860 15.13 -22.26 -21.98
CA LEU A 860 16.22 -21.49 -22.61
C LEU A 860 17.60 -22.07 -22.23
N LEU A 861 17.81 -22.41 -20.95
CA LEU A 861 19.06 -23.00 -20.45
C LEU A 861 19.25 -24.47 -20.86
N ARG A 862 18.18 -25.19 -21.23
CA ARG A 862 18.26 -26.51 -21.88
C ARG A 862 18.73 -26.38 -23.33
N CYS A 863 18.22 -25.40 -24.07
CA CYS A 863 18.62 -25.13 -25.45
C CYS A 863 20.05 -24.57 -25.55
N VAL A 864 20.42 -23.69 -24.61
CA VAL A 864 21.72 -23.02 -24.56
C VAL A 864 22.32 -23.21 -23.16
N PRO A 865 23.19 -24.22 -22.96
CA PRO A 865 23.77 -24.51 -21.65
C PRO A 865 24.54 -23.32 -21.08
N ALA A 866 24.39 -23.06 -19.78
CA ALA A 866 25.03 -21.94 -19.09
C ALA A 866 26.57 -21.92 -19.22
N SER A 867 27.21 -23.07 -19.46
CA SER A 867 28.66 -23.18 -19.75
C SER A 867 29.10 -22.49 -21.05
N GLN A 868 28.17 -22.20 -21.96
CA GLN A 868 28.43 -21.47 -23.22
C GLN A 868 28.24 -19.95 -23.05
N LEU A 869 27.53 -19.52 -22.00
CA LEU A 869 27.13 -18.13 -21.82
C LEU A 869 28.26 -17.28 -21.27
N GLN A 870 28.39 -16.09 -21.84
CA GLN A 870 29.15 -14.97 -21.30
C GLN A 870 28.22 -14.03 -20.51
N TYR A 871 26.94 -13.95 -20.90
CA TYR A 871 25.94 -13.06 -20.29
C TYR A 871 24.62 -13.80 -20.01
N LEU A 872 24.07 -13.64 -18.81
CA LEU A 872 22.72 -14.06 -18.45
C LEU A 872 22.02 -12.93 -17.68
N VAL A 873 21.09 -12.25 -18.33
CA VAL A 873 20.31 -11.16 -17.74
C VAL A 873 18.88 -11.63 -17.50
N LEU A 874 18.42 -11.63 -16.26
CA LEU A 874 17.08 -12.02 -15.85
C LEU A 874 16.30 -10.78 -15.43
N PHE A 875 15.16 -10.50 -16.08
CA PHE A 875 14.30 -9.39 -15.68
C PHE A 875 13.39 -9.88 -14.54
N SER A 876 13.85 -9.61 -13.33
CA SER A 876 13.11 -9.80 -12.09
C SER A 876 12.26 -8.55 -11.78
N SER A 877 11.72 -8.43 -10.57
CA SER A 877 10.95 -7.26 -10.13
C SER A 877 11.14 -6.98 -8.65
N VAL A 878 11.03 -5.71 -8.24
CA VAL A 878 10.99 -5.30 -6.83
C VAL A 878 9.96 -6.08 -6.01
N VAL A 879 8.92 -6.62 -6.66
CA VAL A 879 7.88 -7.48 -6.05
C VAL A 879 8.44 -8.83 -5.59
N GLY A 880 9.45 -9.40 -6.25
CA GLY A 880 10.16 -10.58 -5.73
C GLY A 880 10.96 -10.26 -4.47
N PHE A 881 11.59 -9.08 -4.45
CA PHE A 881 12.43 -8.62 -3.35
C PHE A 881 11.65 -8.20 -2.10
N TYR A 882 10.58 -7.41 -2.24
CA TYR A 882 9.79 -6.85 -1.12
C TYR A 882 8.41 -7.49 -0.91
N GLY A 883 7.92 -8.31 -1.86
CA GLY A 883 6.51 -8.70 -1.93
C GLY A 883 5.60 -7.58 -2.42
N ASN A 884 4.39 -7.93 -2.86
CA ASN A 884 3.29 -6.97 -3.07
C ASN A 884 1.93 -7.68 -2.95
N ALA A 885 0.95 -6.98 -2.39
CA ALA A 885 -0.41 -7.50 -2.24
C ALA A 885 -1.06 -7.78 -3.61
N GLY A 886 -1.65 -8.97 -3.78
CA GLY A 886 -2.26 -9.42 -5.04
C GLY A 886 -1.30 -10.03 -6.06
N GLN A 887 -0.01 -10.06 -5.75
CA GLN A 887 1.06 -10.50 -6.66
C GLN A 887 1.90 -11.64 -6.07
N SER A 888 1.30 -12.54 -5.28
CA SER A 888 1.99 -13.64 -4.58
C SER A 888 2.66 -14.66 -5.52
N ASP A 889 2.02 -15.06 -6.62
CA ASP A 889 2.61 -15.92 -7.66
C ASP A 889 3.69 -15.20 -8.50
N TYR A 890 3.52 -13.91 -8.76
CA TYR A 890 4.53 -13.08 -9.42
C TYR A 890 5.76 -12.86 -8.53
N ALA A 891 5.58 -12.66 -7.22
CA ALA A 891 6.66 -12.60 -6.25
C ALA A 891 7.43 -13.93 -6.17
N ILE A 892 6.71 -15.06 -6.09
CA ILE A 892 7.30 -16.41 -6.21
C ILE A 892 8.17 -16.52 -7.47
N ALA A 893 7.61 -16.21 -8.65
CA ALA A 893 8.30 -16.42 -9.92
C ALA A 893 9.55 -15.54 -10.08
N ASN A 894 9.51 -14.28 -9.62
CA ASN A 894 10.66 -13.39 -9.67
C ASN A 894 11.73 -13.74 -8.63
N GLU A 895 11.35 -14.19 -7.43
CA GLU A 895 12.34 -14.61 -6.43
C GLU A 895 13.05 -15.92 -6.84
N ILE A 896 12.36 -16.82 -7.56
CA ILE A 896 13.02 -17.97 -8.20
C ILE A 896 14.04 -17.51 -9.25
N LEU A 897 13.77 -16.47 -10.04
CA LEU A 897 14.78 -15.88 -10.95
C LEU A 897 15.98 -15.31 -10.17
N ASN A 898 15.73 -14.59 -9.07
CA ASN A 898 16.79 -14.08 -8.19
C ASN A 898 17.68 -15.22 -7.66
N LYS A 899 17.09 -16.31 -7.14
CA LYS A 899 17.85 -17.48 -6.65
C LYS A 899 18.55 -18.24 -7.77
N SER A 900 17.94 -18.30 -8.96
CA SER A 900 18.55 -18.92 -10.14
C SER A 900 19.80 -18.17 -10.62
N ALA A 901 19.81 -16.83 -10.54
CA ALA A 901 20.99 -16.03 -10.88
C ALA A 901 22.19 -16.36 -9.97
N HIS A 902 22.00 -16.40 -8.65
CA HIS A 902 23.05 -16.79 -7.70
C HIS A 902 23.54 -18.23 -7.94
N LEU A 903 22.62 -19.18 -8.12
CA LEU A 903 22.96 -20.58 -8.39
C LEU A 903 23.78 -20.73 -9.70
N ILE A 904 23.40 -20.01 -10.76
CA ILE A 904 24.12 -20.06 -12.04
C ILE A 904 25.47 -19.35 -11.92
N LYS A 905 25.56 -18.21 -11.21
CA LYS A 905 26.85 -17.53 -10.98
C LYS A 905 27.83 -18.41 -10.22
N HIS A 906 27.37 -19.09 -9.17
CA HIS A 906 28.18 -20.03 -8.38
C HIS A 906 28.72 -21.18 -9.24
N ASN A 907 27.88 -21.80 -10.07
CA ASN A 907 28.31 -22.91 -10.94
C ASN A 907 29.13 -22.45 -12.16
N TYR A 908 28.98 -21.19 -12.60
CA TYR A 908 29.66 -20.63 -13.77
C TYR A 908 30.24 -19.22 -13.47
N PRO A 909 31.31 -19.11 -12.66
CA PRO A 909 31.80 -17.80 -12.16
C PRO A 909 32.22 -16.81 -13.24
N ASN A 910 32.66 -17.32 -14.40
CA ASN A 910 33.08 -16.51 -15.55
C ASN A 910 31.89 -15.92 -16.34
N CYS A 911 30.68 -16.45 -16.19
CA CYS A 911 29.49 -15.85 -16.78
C CYS A 911 29.16 -14.55 -16.02
N HIS A 912 28.88 -13.47 -16.75
CA HIS A 912 28.22 -12.30 -16.17
C HIS A 912 26.74 -12.63 -15.99
N VAL A 913 26.27 -12.70 -14.73
CA VAL A 913 24.90 -13.12 -14.40
C VAL A 913 24.26 -12.04 -13.57
N MET A 914 23.09 -11.56 -13.97
CA MET A 914 22.38 -10.46 -13.32
C MET A 914 20.89 -10.71 -13.25
N ALA A 915 20.30 -10.72 -12.05
CA ALA A 915 18.87 -10.59 -11.83
C ALA A 915 18.54 -9.15 -11.44
N ILE A 916 17.87 -8.42 -12.33
CA ILE A 916 17.52 -7.01 -12.11
C ILE A 916 16.09 -6.93 -11.62
N ASN A 917 15.91 -6.54 -10.36
CA ASN A 917 14.61 -6.35 -9.72
C ASN A 917 14.10 -4.95 -10.08
N TRP A 918 13.41 -4.85 -11.21
CA TRP A 918 12.86 -3.60 -11.72
C TRP A 918 11.65 -3.11 -10.90
N GLY A 919 11.65 -1.81 -10.58
CA GLY A 919 10.48 -1.04 -10.19
C GLY A 919 9.52 -0.77 -11.38
N PRO A 920 8.46 0.02 -11.17
CA PRO A 920 7.53 0.37 -12.24
C PRO A 920 8.23 1.24 -13.30
N TRP A 921 8.02 0.91 -14.57
CA TRP A 921 8.52 1.69 -15.71
C TRP A 921 7.46 2.66 -16.21
N GLU A 922 7.88 3.72 -16.88
CA GLU A 922 7.00 4.71 -17.52
C GLU A 922 6.17 4.14 -18.68
N SER A 923 6.61 3.02 -19.25
CA SER A 923 5.97 2.34 -20.37
C SER A 923 5.90 0.82 -20.12
N GLY A 924 5.12 0.11 -20.92
CA GLY A 924 4.92 -1.34 -20.80
C GLY A 924 3.69 -1.69 -19.96
N MET A 925 3.90 -2.29 -18.78
CA MET A 925 2.81 -2.86 -17.95
C MET A 925 2.11 -1.84 -17.02
N VAL A 926 2.31 -0.53 -17.24
CA VAL A 926 1.84 0.57 -16.39
C VAL A 926 1.03 1.54 -17.25
N SER A 927 -0.24 1.77 -16.89
CA SER A 927 -1.10 2.75 -17.59
C SER A 927 -0.86 4.19 -17.07
N SER A 928 -1.42 5.17 -17.77
CA SER A 928 -1.39 6.59 -17.38
C SER A 928 -2.00 6.87 -16.00
N GLU A 929 -3.03 6.13 -15.64
CA GLU A 929 -3.78 6.22 -14.37
C GLU A 929 -2.96 5.57 -13.27
N LEU A 930 -2.36 4.41 -13.56
CA LEU A 930 -1.45 3.71 -12.66
C LEU A 930 -0.21 4.56 -12.36
N LYS A 931 0.33 5.28 -13.36
CA LYS A 931 1.42 6.26 -13.21
C LYS A 931 1.03 7.40 -12.27
N LYS A 932 -0.18 7.97 -12.41
CA LYS A 932 -0.72 8.97 -11.48
C LYS A 932 -0.87 8.41 -10.05
N ALA A 933 -1.35 7.18 -9.90
CA ALA A 933 -1.48 6.51 -8.61
C ALA A 933 -0.13 6.18 -7.94
N PHE A 934 0.90 5.84 -8.70
CA PHE A 934 2.27 5.66 -8.21
C PHE A 934 2.90 6.99 -7.76
N ALA A 935 2.76 8.05 -8.57
CA ALA A 935 3.24 9.39 -8.21
C ALA A 935 2.58 9.91 -6.92
N ALA A 936 1.25 9.77 -6.79
CA ALA A 936 0.50 10.15 -5.59
C ALA A 936 0.90 9.35 -4.33
N ARG A 937 1.55 8.20 -4.49
CA ARG A 937 2.09 7.39 -3.39
C ARG A 937 3.57 7.65 -3.12
N GLY A 938 4.28 8.42 -3.95
CA GLY A 938 5.73 8.59 -3.84
C GLY A 938 6.55 7.42 -4.41
N ILE A 939 5.94 6.58 -5.26
CA ILE A 939 6.64 5.51 -5.97
C ILE A 939 7.23 6.11 -7.26
N GLU A 940 8.55 6.20 -7.32
CA GLU A 940 9.26 6.67 -8.52
C GLU A 940 9.04 5.70 -9.69
N VAL A 941 8.68 6.27 -10.85
CA VAL A 941 8.47 5.54 -12.09
C VAL A 941 9.71 5.72 -12.96
N ILE A 942 10.32 4.62 -13.41
CA ILE A 942 11.59 4.58 -14.14
C ILE A 942 11.36 5.08 -15.59
N PRO A 943 11.99 6.20 -16.01
CA PRO A 943 11.95 6.63 -17.41
C PRO A 943 12.63 5.61 -18.32
N VAL A 944 12.10 5.40 -19.52
CA VAL A 944 12.58 4.34 -20.43
C VAL A 944 14.07 4.51 -20.78
N GLU A 945 14.49 5.75 -21.09
CA GLU A 945 15.89 6.06 -21.38
C GLU A 945 16.81 5.77 -20.17
N THR A 946 16.42 6.21 -18.97
CA THR A 946 17.20 5.97 -17.75
C THR A 946 17.34 4.48 -17.43
N GLY A 947 16.25 3.72 -17.48
CA GLY A 947 16.26 2.29 -17.18
C GLY A 947 17.05 1.46 -18.22
N THR A 948 16.91 1.79 -19.51
CA THR A 948 17.69 1.12 -20.58
C THR A 948 19.17 1.47 -20.52
N GLN A 949 19.53 2.70 -20.13
CA GLN A 949 20.92 3.10 -19.90
C GLN A 949 21.54 2.36 -18.70
N ILE A 950 20.82 2.25 -17.57
CA ILE A 950 21.25 1.45 -16.41
C ILE A 950 21.61 0.02 -16.83
N LEU A 951 20.75 -0.65 -17.62
CA LEU A 951 21.05 -2.00 -18.11
C LEU A 951 22.36 -2.07 -18.93
N VAL A 952 22.62 -1.08 -19.79
CA VAL A 952 23.87 -1.02 -20.58
C VAL A 952 25.09 -0.81 -19.68
N ASP A 953 24.97 0.00 -18.64
CA ASP A 953 26.06 0.24 -17.69
C ASP A 953 26.35 -0.99 -16.80
N GLU A 954 25.32 -1.76 -16.44
CA GLU A 954 25.45 -3.04 -15.74
C GLU A 954 26.13 -4.14 -16.58
N LEU A 955 26.02 -4.10 -17.91
CA LEU A 955 26.68 -5.06 -18.80
C LEU A 955 28.22 -4.88 -18.86
N THR A 956 28.79 -3.88 -18.20
CA THR A 956 30.23 -3.64 -18.14
C THR A 956 30.97 -4.61 -17.19
N THR A 957 32.25 -4.85 -17.48
CA THR A 957 33.14 -5.75 -16.72
C THR A 957 33.30 -5.36 -15.25
N ALA A 958 33.24 -4.06 -14.93
CA ALA A 958 33.30 -3.58 -13.55
C ALA A 958 32.16 -4.13 -12.67
N ASN A 959 31.02 -4.48 -13.27
CA ASN A 959 29.84 -4.97 -12.58
C ASN A 959 29.72 -6.52 -12.59
N GLN A 960 30.72 -7.27 -13.07
CA GLN A 960 30.66 -8.74 -13.20
C GLN A 960 30.48 -9.52 -11.87
N GLY A 961 30.73 -8.87 -10.74
CA GLY A 961 30.47 -9.41 -9.40
C GLY A 961 29.05 -9.12 -8.85
N THR A 962 28.26 -8.29 -9.54
CA THR A 962 26.94 -7.83 -9.06
C THR A 962 25.82 -8.72 -9.59
N VAL A 963 25.41 -9.70 -8.80
CA VAL A 963 24.46 -10.73 -9.26
C VAL A 963 22.99 -10.33 -9.14
N GLN A 964 22.62 -9.55 -8.11
CA GLN A 964 21.23 -9.19 -7.85
C GLN A 964 21.10 -7.69 -7.56
N LEU A 965 20.39 -7.00 -8.44
CA LEU A 965 20.17 -5.56 -8.43
C LEU A 965 18.72 -5.24 -8.07
N VAL A 966 18.49 -4.08 -7.46
CA VAL A 966 17.19 -3.49 -7.16
C VAL A 966 17.20 -2.06 -7.70
N ILE A 967 16.33 -1.77 -8.68
CA ILE A 967 16.30 -0.48 -9.38
C ILE A 967 14.95 0.19 -9.16
N GLY A 968 14.97 1.45 -8.72
CA GLY A 968 13.79 2.22 -8.29
C GLY A 968 13.61 2.24 -6.77
N SER A 969 12.60 2.97 -6.31
CA SER A 969 12.29 3.10 -4.88
C SER A 969 11.84 1.77 -4.26
N PRO A 970 12.10 1.54 -2.96
CA PRO A 970 11.46 0.46 -2.21
C PRO A 970 9.93 0.55 -2.31
N LEU A 971 9.25 -0.58 -2.33
CA LEU A 971 7.79 -0.59 -2.23
C LEU A 971 7.39 -0.03 -0.87
N ILE A 972 6.47 0.94 -0.87
CA ILE A 972 6.10 1.67 0.33
C ILE A 972 5.22 0.78 1.19
N TYR A 973 5.73 0.46 2.38
CA TYR A 973 4.97 -0.23 3.41
C TYR A 973 3.81 0.66 3.86
N VAL A 974 2.58 0.22 3.61
CA VAL A 974 1.36 0.88 4.09
C VAL A 974 1.10 0.37 5.52
N PRO A 975 1.26 1.19 6.58
CA PRO A 975 1.18 0.68 7.94
C PRO A 975 -0.28 0.44 8.33
N ALA A 976 -0.56 -0.79 8.79
CA ALA A 976 -1.89 -1.27 9.17
C ALA A 976 -2.65 -0.29 10.10
N THR A 977 -3.97 -0.28 9.99
CA THR A 977 -4.84 0.54 10.84
C THR A 977 -4.81 0.02 12.29
N LEU A 978 -4.60 0.93 13.24
CA LEU A 978 -4.57 0.57 14.66
C LEU A 978 -5.94 0.08 15.17
N SER A 979 -5.95 -1.05 15.87
CA SER A 979 -7.10 -1.49 16.66
C SER A 979 -7.21 -0.68 17.96
N ASN A 980 -8.44 -0.35 18.38
CA ASN A 980 -8.70 0.31 19.66
C ASN A 980 -8.36 -0.57 20.88
N ASP A 981 -8.22 -1.89 20.70
CA ASP A 981 -7.80 -2.82 21.75
C ASP A 981 -6.37 -2.53 22.24
N LEU A 982 -6.22 -2.39 23.55
CA LEU A 982 -4.92 -2.22 24.22
C LEU A 982 -4.34 -3.59 24.62
N LYS A 983 -3.11 -3.85 24.21
CA LYS A 983 -2.39 -5.10 24.45
C LYS A 983 -1.23 -4.92 25.44
N THR A 984 -0.77 -6.03 26.01
CA THR A 984 0.44 -6.07 26.85
C THR A 984 1.35 -7.19 26.35
N TYR A 985 2.63 -6.86 26.17
CA TYR A 985 3.65 -7.78 25.67
C TYR A 985 4.70 -8.03 26.75
N ARG A 986 5.20 -9.26 26.81
CA ARG A 986 6.34 -9.63 27.64
C ARG A 986 7.40 -10.23 26.72
N ILE A 987 8.55 -9.58 26.68
CA ILE A 987 9.64 -9.86 25.74
C ILE A 987 10.87 -10.23 26.56
N LYS A 988 11.41 -11.43 26.31
CA LYS A 988 12.59 -11.96 26.98
C LYS A 988 13.84 -11.74 26.17
N ARG A 989 14.87 -11.19 26.80
CA ARG A 989 16.23 -11.10 26.28
C ARG A 989 17.20 -11.79 27.22
N ARG A 990 18.04 -12.68 26.67
CA ARG A 990 19.24 -13.15 27.34
C ARG A 990 20.34 -12.11 27.11
N LEU A 991 21.02 -11.67 28.17
CA LEU A 991 22.14 -10.72 28.07
C LEU A 991 23.43 -11.38 28.56
N THR A 992 24.48 -11.36 27.73
CA THR A 992 25.81 -11.87 28.08
C THR A 992 26.91 -10.88 27.70
N LEU A 993 28.07 -10.94 28.37
CA LEU A 993 29.24 -10.14 28.02
C LEU A 993 29.82 -10.51 26.64
N THR A 994 29.71 -11.78 26.25
CA THR A 994 30.20 -12.31 24.97
C THR A 994 29.39 -11.81 23.77
N GLU A 995 28.08 -11.60 23.94
CA GLU A 995 27.18 -11.10 22.89
C GLU A 995 27.13 -9.56 22.85
N ASN A 996 27.82 -8.86 23.76
CA ASN A 996 27.81 -7.39 23.85
C ASN A 996 29.23 -6.83 24.15
N PRO A 997 30.16 -6.88 23.18
CA PRO A 997 31.56 -6.52 23.42
C PRO A 997 31.76 -5.08 23.92
N PHE A 998 30.90 -4.13 23.51
CA PHE A 998 30.95 -2.74 23.98
C PHE A 998 30.88 -2.57 25.51
N LEU A 999 30.37 -3.56 26.26
CA LEU A 999 30.33 -3.51 27.73
C LEU A 999 31.73 -3.47 28.36
N GLN A 1000 32.78 -3.89 27.64
CA GLN A 1000 34.17 -3.73 28.06
C GLN A 1000 34.62 -2.26 28.08
N ASP A 1001 33.94 -1.39 27.32
CA ASP A 1001 34.17 0.05 27.26
C ASP A 1001 33.22 0.86 28.18
N HIS A 1002 32.32 0.22 28.93
CA HIS A 1002 31.44 0.89 29.91
C HIS A 1002 31.52 0.20 31.28
N VAL A 1003 32.60 0.50 32.00
CA VAL A 1003 33.03 -0.17 33.24
C VAL A 1003 33.06 0.82 34.40
N ILE A 1004 32.25 0.57 35.43
CA ILE A 1004 32.16 1.43 36.63
C ILE A 1004 32.70 0.65 37.83
N ALA A 1005 33.67 1.22 38.56
CA ALA A 1005 34.34 0.57 39.70
C ALA A 1005 34.82 -0.87 39.38
N GLY A 1006 35.46 -1.03 38.22
CA GLY A 1006 35.99 -2.32 37.73
C GLY A 1006 34.94 -3.35 37.27
N ARG A 1007 33.65 -3.00 37.19
CA ARG A 1007 32.58 -3.90 36.74
C ARG A 1007 31.90 -3.40 35.47
N PRO A 1008 31.69 -4.23 34.44
CA PRO A 1008 30.86 -3.87 33.30
C PRO A 1008 29.42 -3.60 33.73
N VAL A 1009 28.85 -2.51 33.22
CA VAL A 1009 27.47 -2.08 33.50
C VAL A 1009 26.77 -1.83 32.18
N LEU A 1010 25.49 -2.21 32.03
CA LEU A 1010 24.72 -1.81 30.84
C LEU A 1010 24.44 -0.29 30.90
N PRO A 1011 24.80 0.50 29.87
CA PRO A 1011 24.44 1.92 29.80
C PRO A 1011 22.93 2.11 29.93
N ALA A 1012 22.50 3.16 30.63
CA ALA A 1012 21.08 3.46 30.78
C ALA A 1012 20.42 3.73 29.41
N THR A 1013 21.17 4.30 28.48
CA THR A 1013 20.78 4.53 27.09
C THR A 1013 20.54 3.24 26.32
N CYS A 1014 21.32 2.18 26.56
CA CYS A 1014 21.05 0.85 25.98
C CYS A 1014 19.75 0.24 26.53
N GLY A 1015 19.44 0.49 27.81
CA GLY A 1015 18.13 0.17 28.41
C GLY A 1015 16.98 0.92 27.72
N LEU A 1016 17.16 2.21 27.42
CA LEU A 1016 16.19 2.99 26.63
C LEU A 1016 16.05 2.47 25.20
N LEU A 1017 17.17 2.20 24.50
CA LEU A 1017 17.16 1.62 23.15
C LEU A 1017 16.33 0.33 23.10
N TRP A 1018 16.49 -0.58 24.07
CA TRP A 1018 15.74 -1.84 24.05
C TRP A 1018 14.22 -1.59 24.16
N MET A 1019 13.79 -0.68 25.02
CA MET A 1019 12.37 -0.31 25.14
C MET A 1019 11.86 0.35 23.84
N THR A 1020 12.62 1.30 23.30
CA THR A 1020 12.32 2.02 22.05
C THR A 1020 12.20 1.07 20.85
N ASN A 1021 13.26 0.30 20.57
CA ASN A 1021 13.32 -0.63 19.45
C ASN A 1021 12.21 -1.68 19.54
N ALA A 1022 11.92 -2.22 20.74
CA ALA A 1022 10.87 -3.22 20.89
C ALA A 1022 9.47 -2.68 20.52
N CYS A 1023 9.17 -1.41 20.83
CA CYS A 1023 7.92 -0.78 20.41
C CYS A 1023 7.86 -0.58 18.89
N GLU A 1024 8.91 -0.04 18.26
CA GLU A 1024 8.96 0.15 16.80
C GLU A 1024 8.89 -1.19 16.04
N GLN A 1025 9.51 -2.22 16.60
CA GLN A 1025 9.52 -3.58 16.05
C GLN A 1025 8.17 -4.30 16.18
N LEU A 1026 7.34 -3.94 17.17
CA LEU A 1026 5.95 -4.40 17.29
C LEU A 1026 4.97 -3.58 16.43
N TYR A 1027 5.35 -2.36 16.04
CA TYR A 1027 4.51 -1.45 15.26
C TYR A 1027 5.26 -0.87 14.05
N PRO A 1028 5.54 -1.69 13.01
CA PRO A 1028 6.11 -1.21 11.76
C PRO A 1028 5.36 0.01 11.19
N GLY A 1029 6.10 1.00 10.71
CA GLY A 1029 5.56 2.27 10.23
C GLY A 1029 5.33 3.34 11.31
N PHE A 1030 5.64 3.04 12.58
CA PHE A 1030 5.74 4.03 13.65
C PHE A 1030 7.20 4.18 14.10
N THR A 1031 7.60 5.42 14.40
CA THR A 1031 8.93 5.79 14.93
C THR A 1031 8.77 6.37 16.33
N ALA A 1032 9.69 6.05 17.24
CA ALA A 1032 9.68 6.62 18.59
C ALA A 1032 10.05 8.11 18.57
N PHE A 1033 9.14 8.94 19.08
CA PHE A 1033 9.32 10.39 19.15
C PHE A 1033 9.77 10.84 20.55
N SER A 1034 9.12 10.35 21.61
CA SER A 1034 9.37 10.81 22.98
C SER A 1034 9.42 9.67 23.98
N SER A 1035 10.20 9.86 25.05
CA SER A 1035 10.27 8.97 26.21
C SER A 1035 10.07 9.77 27.51
N PRO A 1036 8.81 9.98 27.95
CA PRO A 1036 8.53 10.68 29.20
C PRO A 1036 8.86 9.82 30.43
N ASN A 1037 9.43 10.46 31.46
CA ASN A 1037 9.71 9.89 32.77
C ASN A 1037 10.62 8.65 32.77
N PHE A 1038 11.65 8.63 31.92
CA PHE A 1038 12.67 7.58 31.95
C PHE A 1038 13.41 7.56 33.29
N LYS A 1039 13.53 6.38 33.92
CA LYS A 1039 14.11 6.20 35.26
C LYS A 1039 15.04 4.99 35.32
N VAL A 1040 16.20 5.19 35.95
CA VAL A 1040 17.13 4.12 36.33
C VAL A 1040 16.78 3.69 37.76
N LEU A 1041 16.08 2.57 37.89
CA LEU A 1041 15.66 2.01 39.18
C LEU A 1041 16.80 1.20 39.81
N LYS A 1042 17.46 0.37 39.00
CA LYS A 1042 18.68 -0.36 39.37
C LYS A 1042 19.48 -0.73 38.13
N GLY A 1043 20.68 -0.19 37.97
CA GLY A 1043 21.56 -0.56 36.85
C GLY A 1043 21.82 -2.07 36.76
N ILE A 1044 21.93 -2.59 35.54
CA ILE A 1044 22.33 -3.98 35.26
C ILE A 1044 23.86 -4.04 35.31
N VAL A 1045 24.40 -4.78 36.27
CA VAL A 1045 25.85 -4.99 36.47
C VAL A 1045 26.16 -6.45 36.18
N PHE A 1046 27.22 -6.70 35.41
CA PHE A 1046 27.64 -8.04 35.01
C PHE A 1046 28.68 -8.61 36.00
N GLY A 1047 28.46 -9.84 36.46
CA GLY A 1047 29.28 -10.57 37.43
C GLY A 1047 28.67 -11.95 37.72
N GLU A 1048 29.19 -12.65 38.74
CA GLU A 1048 28.80 -14.04 39.06
C GLU A 1048 27.32 -14.18 39.49
N ASP A 1049 26.76 -13.18 40.18
CA ASP A 1049 25.35 -13.16 40.65
C ASP A 1049 24.36 -12.55 39.64
N SER A 1050 24.77 -12.28 38.40
CA SER A 1050 23.91 -11.64 37.40
C SER A 1050 22.82 -12.57 36.88
N ALA A 1051 21.59 -12.06 36.75
CA ALA A 1051 20.55 -12.78 36.03
C ALA A 1051 20.97 -12.98 34.56
N SER A 1052 20.69 -14.16 34.01
CA SER A 1052 20.95 -14.48 32.61
C SER A 1052 19.86 -13.99 31.67
N GLU A 1053 18.61 -13.89 32.16
CA GLU A 1053 17.42 -13.49 31.40
C GLU A 1053 16.78 -12.25 32.03
N TYR A 1054 16.37 -11.33 31.15
CA TYR A 1054 15.70 -10.08 31.48
C TYR A 1054 14.36 -10.02 30.72
N ILE A 1055 13.35 -9.45 31.36
CA ILE A 1055 11.99 -9.32 30.82
C ILE A 1055 11.69 -7.84 30.65
N LEU A 1056 11.42 -7.46 29.40
CA LEU A 1056 10.78 -6.21 29.02
C LEU A 1056 9.26 -6.42 29.01
N GLU A 1057 8.56 -5.68 29.86
CA GLU A 1057 7.10 -5.56 29.86
C GLU A 1057 6.71 -4.26 29.15
N LEU A 1058 5.88 -4.36 28.11
CA LEU A 1058 5.31 -3.25 27.36
C LEU A 1058 3.79 -3.28 27.50
N GLN A 1059 3.19 -2.24 28.05
CA GLN A 1059 1.75 -2.09 28.17
C GLN A 1059 1.29 -0.90 27.31
N GLU A 1060 0.41 -1.14 26.34
CA GLU A 1060 -0.26 -0.07 25.60
C GLU A 1060 -1.16 0.74 26.54
N LEU A 1061 -1.04 2.06 26.52
CA LEU A 1061 -1.81 2.99 27.35
C LEU A 1061 -2.92 3.66 26.55
N ALA A 1062 -2.60 4.09 25.34
CA ALA A 1062 -3.52 4.78 24.44
C ALA A 1062 -3.08 4.64 22.98
N LYS A 1063 -4.03 4.81 22.06
CA LYS A 1063 -3.84 4.89 20.62
C LYS A 1063 -4.70 6.05 20.11
N HIS A 1064 -4.09 6.99 19.39
CA HIS A 1064 -4.75 8.23 18.97
C HIS A 1064 -4.82 8.34 17.45
N GLU A 1065 -6.04 8.37 16.93
CA GLU A 1065 -6.40 8.71 15.53
C GLU A 1065 -5.51 8.04 14.46
N ASN A 1066 -5.08 6.80 14.70
CA ASN A 1066 -4.13 6.02 13.88
C ASN A 1066 -2.71 6.64 13.74
N GLN A 1067 -2.43 7.79 14.35
CA GLN A 1067 -1.19 8.55 14.22
C GLN A 1067 -0.18 8.34 15.35
N GLU A 1068 -0.66 8.04 16.56
CA GLU A 1068 0.18 7.98 17.77
C GLU A 1068 -0.18 6.78 18.67
N ILE A 1069 0.83 6.20 19.33
CA ILE A 1069 0.69 5.10 20.30
C ILE A 1069 1.49 5.43 21.56
N GLU A 1070 0.85 5.31 22.72
CA GLU A 1070 1.48 5.43 24.03
C GLU A 1070 1.73 4.07 24.68
N PHE A 1071 2.90 3.88 25.28
CA PHE A 1071 3.27 2.70 26.07
C PHE A 1071 3.81 3.07 27.44
N ALA A 1072 3.58 2.20 28.43
CA ALA A 1072 4.43 2.07 29.61
C ALA A 1072 5.39 0.89 29.42
N ALA A 1073 6.69 1.15 29.57
CA ALA A 1073 7.76 0.16 29.40
C ALA A 1073 8.53 -0.06 30.71
N LYS A 1074 8.82 -1.31 31.05
CA LYS A 1074 9.62 -1.70 32.23
C LYS A 1074 10.55 -2.86 31.92
N ILE A 1075 11.83 -2.71 32.24
CA ILE A 1075 12.81 -3.81 32.21
C ILE A 1075 13.00 -4.37 33.62
N SER A 1076 12.93 -5.69 33.76
CA SER A 1076 13.09 -6.40 35.03
C SER A 1076 13.89 -7.69 34.88
N SER A 1077 14.37 -8.24 36.00
CA SER A 1077 14.93 -9.60 36.10
C SER A 1077 14.35 -10.33 37.32
N GLN A 1078 14.50 -11.65 37.35
CA GLN A 1078 14.18 -12.44 38.54
C GLN A 1078 15.47 -12.79 39.29
N THR A 1079 15.48 -12.57 40.61
CA THR A 1079 16.61 -12.95 41.48
C THR A 1079 16.56 -14.43 41.83
N PRO A 1080 17.67 -15.04 42.31
CA PRO A 1080 17.70 -16.47 42.69
C PRO A 1080 16.68 -16.87 43.78
N ASP A 1081 16.22 -15.92 44.60
CA ASP A 1081 15.14 -16.11 45.58
C ASP A 1081 13.72 -15.84 45.01
N GLY A 1082 13.60 -15.75 43.68
CA GLY A 1082 12.33 -15.65 42.95
C GLY A 1082 11.71 -14.25 42.88
N LYS A 1083 12.33 -13.22 43.46
CA LYS A 1083 11.78 -11.86 43.50
C LYS A 1083 12.05 -11.10 42.19
N ILE A 1084 11.12 -10.22 41.84
CA ILE A 1084 11.28 -9.32 40.69
C ILE A 1084 12.15 -8.13 41.08
N ARG A 1085 13.18 -7.85 40.28
CA ARG A 1085 14.05 -6.67 40.38
C ARG A 1085 13.83 -5.80 39.14
N TYR A 1086 13.25 -4.62 39.33
CA TYR A 1086 13.10 -3.63 38.26
C TYR A 1086 14.42 -2.88 38.02
N HIS A 1087 14.75 -2.64 36.75
CA HIS A 1087 16.01 -2.03 36.32
C HIS A 1087 15.80 -0.66 35.69
N PHE A 1088 14.92 -0.58 34.70
CA PHE A 1088 14.60 0.64 33.95
C PHE A 1088 13.09 0.74 33.74
N SER A 1089 12.58 1.96 33.61
CA SER A 1089 11.18 2.21 33.22
C SER A 1089 11.03 3.55 32.52
N THR A 1090 10.09 3.67 31.59
CA THR A 1090 9.70 4.92 30.94
C THR A 1090 8.29 4.80 30.38
N ASN A 1091 7.65 5.91 30.06
CA ASN A 1091 6.63 5.89 29.01
C ASN A 1091 7.31 6.08 27.64
N LEU A 1092 6.68 5.63 26.56
CA LEU A 1092 7.11 5.85 25.18
C LEU A 1092 5.95 6.35 24.33
N ILE A 1093 6.24 7.28 23.43
CA ILE A 1093 5.32 7.83 22.45
C ILE A 1093 5.89 7.54 21.06
N LEU A 1094 5.13 6.77 20.28
CA LEU A 1094 5.43 6.40 18.90
C LEU A 1094 4.51 7.19 17.96
N LYS A 1095 5.04 7.74 16.87
CA LYS A 1095 4.29 8.49 15.86
C LYS A 1095 4.57 7.96 14.45
N ARG A 1096 3.61 8.05 13.52
CA ARG A 1096 3.86 7.80 12.10
C ARG A 1096 4.77 8.88 11.50
N GLU A 1097 4.46 10.14 11.80
CA GLU A 1097 5.22 11.30 11.34
C GLU A 1097 5.92 11.99 12.52
N ILE A 1098 7.23 12.21 12.38
CA ILE A 1098 8.04 12.92 13.38
C ILE A 1098 7.93 14.43 13.11
N PRO A 1099 7.61 15.25 14.12
CA PRO A 1099 7.54 16.71 13.98
C PRO A 1099 8.85 17.32 13.48
N THR A 1100 8.76 18.41 12.73
CA THR A 1100 9.91 19.16 12.20
C THR A 1100 10.92 19.50 13.32
N PRO A 1101 12.22 19.19 13.13
CA PRO A 1101 13.25 19.49 14.13
C PRO A 1101 13.30 20.98 14.50
N PRO A 1102 13.30 21.35 15.80
CA PRO A 1102 13.47 22.74 16.22
C PRO A 1102 14.93 23.20 16.01
N SER A 1103 15.14 24.50 15.89
CA SER A 1103 16.47 25.11 15.84
C SER A 1103 16.89 25.65 17.21
N TYR A 1104 18.11 25.31 17.64
CA TYR A 1104 18.76 25.88 18.81
C TYR A 1104 19.43 27.21 18.45
N VAL A 1105 18.97 28.30 19.07
CA VAL A 1105 19.34 29.68 18.68
C VAL A 1105 20.64 30.16 19.34
N ASN A 1106 20.98 29.64 20.52
CA ASN A 1106 22.10 30.12 21.36
C ASN A 1106 23.45 29.48 20.96
N LEU A 1107 23.79 29.52 19.67
CA LEU A 1107 25.00 28.90 19.14
C LEU A 1107 26.27 29.65 19.60
N ASN A 1108 27.05 29.02 20.47
CA ASN A 1108 28.39 29.48 20.84
C ASN A 1108 29.43 28.40 20.53
N PHE A 1109 30.28 28.68 19.55
CA PHE A 1109 31.38 27.81 19.14
C PHE A 1109 32.78 28.36 19.52
N ASN A 1110 32.83 29.47 20.28
CA ASN A 1110 34.10 29.99 20.76
C ASN A 1110 34.69 29.04 21.80
N GLN A 1111 36.01 28.82 21.71
CA GLN A 1111 36.74 27.98 22.65
C GLN A 1111 37.32 28.81 23.80
N ASP A 1112 36.96 28.50 25.04
CA ASP A 1112 37.54 29.12 26.24
C ASP A 1112 39.02 28.71 26.38
N GLU A 1113 39.94 29.68 26.44
CA GLU A 1113 41.39 29.42 26.47
C GLU A 1113 41.88 28.55 27.66
N ASN A 1114 41.05 28.45 28.70
CA ASN A 1114 41.35 27.83 30.00
C ASN A 1114 40.86 26.38 30.17
N PHE A 1115 40.23 25.75 29.16
CA PHE A 1115 39.74 24.36 29.26
C PHE A 1115 40.62 23.35 28.50
N LEU A 1116 40.48 22.07 28.88
CA LEU A 1116 41.16 20.91 28.29
C LEU A 1116 41.05 20.92 26.76
N LYS A 1117 42.20 20.91 26.09
CA LYS A 1117 42.29 21.15 24.63
C LYS A 1117 42.25 19.88 23.80
N THR A 1118 42.33 18.70 24.43
CA THR A 1118 42.41 17.42 23.72
C THR A 1118 41.57 16.32 24.37
N ASN A 1119 40.96 15.48 23.52
CA ASN A 1119 40.24 14.25 23.89
C ASN A 1119 41.05 13.39 24.90
N GLN A 1120 42.36 13.27 24.71
CA GLN A 1120 43.24 12.48 25.59
C GLN A 1120 43.17 12.87 27.08
N GLU A 1121 42.98 14.15 27.42
CA GLU A 1121 42.95 14.60 28.81
C GLU A 1121 41.62 14.26 29.52
N LEU A 1122 40.54 14.01 28.77
CA LEU A 1122 39.21 13.69 29.30
C LEU A 1122 39.06 12.21 29.70
N TYR A 1123 39.77 11.31 29.01
CA TYR A 1123 39.65 9.86 29.16
C TYR A 1123 40.92 9.17 29.70
N GLN A 1124 42.02 9.89 29.96
CA GLN A 1124 43.23 9.30 30.56
C GLN A 1124 43.12 9.10 32.08
N VAL A 1125 43.60 7.95 32.54
CA VAL A 1125 43.40 7.43 33.90
C VAL A 1125 44.10 8.27 34.98
N ASN A 1126 43.30 9.11 35.64
CA ASN A 1126 43.43 9.55 37.03
C ASN A 1126 42.01 9.81 37.56
N ALA A 1127 41.82 9.94 38.88
CA ALA A 1127 40.49 9.90 39.56
C ALA A 1127 39.49 11.04 39.22
N SER A 1128 39.66 11.74 38.11
CA SER A 1128 38.80 12.78 37.55
C SER A 1128 38.40 12.55 36.08
N SER A 1129 38.80 11.45 35.46
CA SER A 1129 38.48 11.13 34.05
C SER A 1129 37.10 10.49 33.87
N LEU A 1130 36.58 10.54 32.64
CA LEU A 1130 35.45 9.70 32.24
C LEU A 1130 35.86 8.21 32.29
N PHE A 1131 34.95 7.32 32.68
CA PHE A 1131 35.22 5.87 32.81
C PHE A 1131 35.06 5.09 31.49
N HIS A 1132 34.81 5.81 30.40
CA HIS A 1132 34.40 5.28 29.10
C HIS A 1132 35.60 4.88 28.21
N GLY A 1133 35.57 3.64 27.72
CA GLY A 1133 36.48 3.11 26.73
C GLY A 1133 36.11 3.51 25.29
N PHE A 1134 36.78 2.90 24.31
CA PHE A 1134 36.84 3.39 22.93
C PHE A 1134 35.47 3.56 22.26
N THR A 1135 34.56 2.60 22.46
CA THR A 1135 33.21 2.61 21.87
C THR A 1135 32.34 3.81 22.29
N PHE A 1136 32.73 4.53 23.35
CA PHE A 1136 32.02 5.70 23.89
C PHE A 1136 32.88 6.98 23.91
N GLN A 1137 34.07 6.99 23.28
CA GLN A 1137 34.99 8.14 23.29
C GLN A 1137 34.64 9.23 22.26
N GLY A 1138 33.41 9.73 22.32
CA GLY A 1138 32.86 10.68 21.34
C GLY A 1138 33.18 12.16 21.58
N VAL A 1139 33.68 12.58 22.75
CA VAL A 1139 33.94 14.01 23.04
C VAL A 1139 35.29 14.43 22.43
N LYS A 1140 35.27 15.35 21.46
CA LYS A 1140 36.47 15.91 20.83
C LYS A 1140 37.12 16.99 21.69
N SER A 1141 36.32 17.96 22.12
CA SER A 1141 36.76 19.10 22.93
C SER A 1141 35.58 19.74 23.67
N VAL A 1142 35.88 20.48 24.75
CA VAL A 1142 34.93 21.42 25.35
C VAL A 1142 35.14 22.77 24.69
N LEU A 1143 34.05 23.39 24.25
CA LEU A 1143 34.07 24.70 23.60
C LEU A 1143 33.98 25.78 24.67
N ASN A 1144 32.86 25.87 25.37
CA ASN A 1144 32.63 26.89 26.39
C ASN A 1144 32.05 26.30 27.67
N THR A 1145 32.33 26.94 28.80
CA THR A 1145 31.89 26.48 30.12
C THR A 1145 31.55 27.63 31.07
N SER A 1146 30.51 27.44 31.87
CA SER A 1146 30.09 28.38 32.90
C SER A 1146 29.38 27.64 34.06
N PRO A 1147 29.17 28.28 35.22
CA PRO A 1147 28.40 27.70 36.31
C PRO A 1147 26.93 27.37 35.97
N SER A 1148 26.42 27.75 34.80
CA SER A 1148 25.06 27.45 34.34
C SER A 1148 24.99 26.66 33.02
N GLN A 1149 26.10 26.41 32.33
CA GLN A 1149 26.10 25.80 30.99
C GLN A 1149 27.46 25.20 30.63
N ILE A 1150 27.48 24.12 29.86
CA ILE A 1150 28.67 23.63 29.15
C ILE A 1150 28.29 23.25 27.71
N THR A 1151 29.17 23.54 26.76
CA THR A 1151 29.02 23.14 25.35
C THR A 1151 30.22 22.30 24.94
N ILE A 1152 29.97 21.11 24.38
CA ILE A 1152 31.01 20.18 23.93
C ILE A 1152 30.87 19.87 22.43
N GLU A 1153 32.00 19.80 21.74
CA GLU A 1153 32.07 19.27 20.38
C GLU A 1153 32.28 17.75 20.44
N CYS A 1154 31.46 17.02 19.71
CA CYS A 1154 31.45 15.56 19.69
C CYS A 1154 31.51 15.00 18.28
N CYS A 1155 32.03 13.79 18.16
CA CYS A 1155 32.07 12.98 16.94
C CYS A 1155 32.46 11.57 17.35
N LEU A 1156 31.56 10.60 17.16
CA LEU A 1156 31.79 9.22 17.54
C LEU A 1156 31.86 8.37 16.26
N PRO A 1157 32.97 7.64 15.99
CA PRO A 1157 33.01 6.65 14.91
C PRO A 1157 31.96 5.56 15.11
N GLU A 1158 31.42 4.99 14.03
CA GLU A 1158 30.47 3.90 14.14
C GLU A 1158 31.15 2.63 14.70
N PRO A 1159 30.67 2.04 15.80
CA PRO A 1159 31.13 0.74 16.26
C PRO A 1159 30.67 -0.33 15.25
N THR A 1160 31.52 -1.30 14.94
CA THR A 1160 31.13 -2.40 14.03
C THR A 1160 29.91 -3.17 14.56
N THR A 1161 29.13 -3.80 13.68
CA THR A 1161 27.94 -4.59 14.08
C THR A 1161 28.27 -5.63 15.15
N GLN A 1162 29.46 -6.24 15.09
CA GLN A 1162 29.95 -7.17 16.12
C GLN A 1162 30.20 -6.48 17.47
N GLN A 1163 30.73 -5.25 17.49
CA GLN A 1163 30.90 -4.47 18.73
C GLN A 1163 29.55 -4.04 19.32
N GLN A 1164 28.58 -3.65 18.48
CA GLN A 1164 27.23 -3.25 18.91
C GLN A 1164 26.43 -4.42 19.53
N GLY A 1165 26.71 -5.66 19.12
CA GLY A 1165 26.14 -6.86 19.74
C GLY A 1165 24.62 -6.90 19.68
N GLN A 1166 23.96 -7.09 20.82
CA GLN A 1166 22.48 -7.13 20.92
C GLN A 1166 21.83 -5.72 20.93
N PHE A 1167 22.60 -4.64 20.79
CA PHE A 1167 22.13 -3.25 20.81
C PHE A 1167 22.49 -2.51 19.51
N PRO A 1168 21.99 -2.98 18.34
CA PRO A 1168 22.19 -2.31 17.07
C PRO A 1168 21.46 -0.95 17.02
N VAL A 1169 22.11 0.06 16.46
CA VAL A 1169 21.52 1.39 16.27
C VAL A 1169 20.44 1.36 15.19
N GLN A 1170 19.19 1.64 15.58
CA GLN A 1170 18.05 1.81 14.67
C GLN A 1170 17.75 3.30 14.50
N THR A 1171 16.62 3.77 15.01
CA THR A 1171 16.23 5.19 15.04
C THR A 1171 17.00 5.93 16.14
N PHE A 1172 16.95 5.44 17.38
CA PHE A 1172 17.71 5.93 18.53
C PHE A 1172 19.15 5.39 18.54
N ASN A 1173 20.12 6.22 18.92
CA ASN A 1173 21.53 5.89 19.01
C ASN A 1173 21.99 5.94 20.49
N PRO A 1174 22.13 4.79 21.19
CA PRO A 1174 22.46 4.78 22.61
C PRO A 1174 23.90 5.20 22.88
N TYR A 1175 24.83 4.93 21.96
CA TYR A 1175 26.25 5.24 22.09
C TYR A 1175 26.47 6.75 22.07
N ILE A 1176 25.82 7.44 21.12
CA ILE A 1176 25.82 8.90 21.07
C ILE A 1176 25.01 9.49 22.23
N ALA A 1177 23.86 8.92 22.59
CA ALA A 1177 23.09 9.40 23.74
C ALA A 1177 23.85 9.30 25.07
N ASP A 1178 24.78 8.34 25.21
CA ASP A 1178 25.64 8.22 26.38
C ASP A 1178 26.73 9.32 26.38
N VAL A 1179 27.33 9.57 25.21
CA VAL A 1179 28.25 10.71 24.98
C VAL A 1179 27.60 12.05 25.28
N GLN A 1180 26.30 12.22 25.01
CA GLN A 1180 25.55 13.44 25.38
C GLN A 1180 25.56 13.67 26.89
N ILE A 1181 25.45 12.62 27.71
CA ILE A 1181 25.50 12.70 29.17
C ILE A 1181 26.91 13.00 29.70
N HIS A 1182 27.97 12.84 28.89
CA HIS A 1182 29.33 13.21 29.31
C HIS A 1182 29.44 14.69 29.67
N SER A 1183 28.66 15.57 29.02
CA SER A 1183 28.63 17.00 29.33
C SER A 1183 28.31 17.25 30.82
N LEU A 1184 27.35 16.50 31.36
CA LEU A 1184 26.94 16.57 32.76
C LEU A 1184 28.08 16.16 33.70
N TRP A 1185 28.74 15.04 33.41
CA TRP A 1185 29.86 14.53 34.20
C TRP A 1185 31.06 15.49 34.18
N ILE A 1186 31.43 15.99 33.00
CA ILE A 1186 32.52 16.96 32.82
C ILE A 1186 32.22 18.24 33.62
N TRP A 1187 30.98 18.75 33.56
CA TRP A 1187 30.56 19.92 34.33
C TRP A 1187 30.62 19.70 35.84
N THR A 1188 30.06 18.58 36.36
CA THR A 1188 30.11 18.29 37.80
C THR A 1188 31.52 18.05 38.30
N GLN A 1189 32.38 17.41 37.50
CA GLN A 1189 33.77 17.20 37.88
C GLN A 1189 34.53 18.54 37.90
N HIS A 1190 34.37 19.38 36.88
CA HIS A 1190 35.09 20.65 36.78
C HIS A 1190 34.72 21.62 37.92
N PHE A 1191 33.43 21.92 38.10
CA PHE A 1191 32.99 22.92 39.08
C PHE A 1191 32.85 22.40 40.52
N HIS A 1192 32.70 21.09 40.72
CA HIS A 1192 32.39 20.53 42.04
C HIS A 1192 33.27 19.35 42.48
N GLN A 1193 34.14 18.82 41.61
CA GLN A 1193 35.06 17.71 41.91
C GLN A 1193 34.34 16.49 42.49
N VAL A 1194 33.22 16.12 41.85
CA VAL A 1194 32.38 14.96 42.18
C VAL A 1194 31.90 14.26 40.90
N GLY A 1195 31.87 12.93 40.94
CA GLY A 1195 31.23 12.11 39.89
C GLY A 1195 29.71 12.15 40.00
N CYS A 1196 29.03 11.97 38.86
CA CYS A 1196 27.58 12.11 38.76
C CYS A 1196 26.99 11.07 37.80
N LEU A 1197 26.10 10.20 38.29
CA LEU A 1197 25.45 9.18 37.45
C LEU A 1197 24.02 9.59 37.06
N PRO A 1198 23.60 9.43 35.80
CA PRO A 1198 22.23 9.70 35.38
C PRO A 1198 21.24 8.77 36.12
N SER A 1199 20.11 9.33 36.53
CA SER A 1199 19.10 8.60 37.33
C SER A 1199 17.67 8.74 36.81
N GLU A 1200 17.33 9.86 36.17
CA GLU A 1200 15.99 10.16 35.68
C GLU A 1200 16.08 11.18 34.53
N ILE A 1201 15.20 11.09 33.53
CA ILE A 1201 15.01 12.10 32.48
C ILE A 1201 13.50 12.37 32.42
N LYS A 1202 13.08 13.63 32.55
CA LYS A 1202 11.64 13.96 32.53
C LYS A 1202 11.03 13.79 31.14
N HIS A 1203 11.70 14.32 30.12
CA HIS A 1203 11.31 14.13 28.72
C HIS A 1203 12.56 13.93 27.88
N PHE A 1204 12.68 12.79 27.22
CA PHE A 1204 13.52 12.66 26.03
C PHE A 1204 12.66 12.90 24.79
N GLU A 1205 13.16 13.63 23.81
CA GLU A 1205 12.52 13.84 22.51
C GLU A 1205 13.56 13.71 21.40
N GLN A 1206 13.21 13.00 20.34
CA GLN A 1206 14.05 12.78 19.16
C GLN A 1206 13.31 13.23 17.90
N PHE A 1207 13.96 14.12 17.14
CA PHE A 1207 13.47 14.66 15.88
C PHE A 1207 14.23 14.08 14.68
N ALA A 1208 15.51 13.74 14.87
CA ALA A 1208 16.34 13.09 13.87
C ALA A 1208 17.40 12.17 14.53
N LYS A 1209 17.87 11.17 13.79
CA LYS A 1209 19.00 10.32 14.21
C LYS A 1209 20.28 11.14 14.19
N VAL A 1210 21.08 11.04 15.26
CA VAL A 1210 22.44 11.64 15.25
C VAL A 1210 23.37 10.72 14.44
N PRO A 1211 24.03 11.22 13.38
CA PRO A 1211 24.94 10.43 12.55
C PRO A 1211 26.23 10.06 13.30
N PHE A 1212 26.78 8.88 12.99
CA PHE A 1212 28.14 8.50 13.36
C PHE A 1212 29.16 9.16 12.40
N GLY A 1213 30.42 9.32 12.84
CA GLY A 1213 31.53 9.85 12.04
C GLY A 1213 31.46 11.35 11.74
N GLU A 1214 30.30 11.97 11.83
CA GLU A 1214 30.09 13.41 11.67
C GLU A 1214 30.32 14.18 13.00
N THR A 1215 30.53 15.49 12.90
CA THR A 1215 30.62 16.37 14.07
C THR A 1215 29.24 16.87 14.48
N PHE A 1216 28.91 16.71 15.76
CA PHE A 1216 27.71 17.25 16.38
C PHE A 1216 28.07 17.99 17.67
N TYR A 1217 27.17 18.86 18.13
CA TYR A 1217 27.37 19.67 19.33
C TYR A 1217 26.35 19.27 20.39
N VAL A 1218 26.79 19.26 21.65
CA VAL A 1218 25.92 19.01 22.80
C VAL A 1218 26.07 20.17 23.78
N THR A 1219 24.95 20.81 24.09
CA THR A 1219 24.85 21.85 25.11
C THR A 1219 24.07 21.33 26.30
N CYS A 1220 24.63 21.48 27.49
CA CYS A 1220 24.03 21.09 28.76
C CYS A 1220 23.83 22.32 29.64
N GLU A 1221 22.58 22.71 29.84
CA GLU A 1221 22.13 23.87 30.60
C GLU A 1221 21.73 23.42 32.02
N VAL A 1222 22.26 24.06 33.06
CA VAL A 1222 22.09 23.63 34.45
C VAL A 1222 20.91 24.35 35.09
N GLN A 1223 19.82 23.60 35.32
CA GLN A 1223 18.58 24.12 35.87
C GLN A 1223 18.60 24.20 37.41
N SER A 1224 19.17 23.20 38.09
CA SER A 1224 19.33 23.24 39.55
C SER A 1224 20.37 22.24 40.06
N LYS A 1225 20.94 22.50 41.25
CA LYS A 1225 21.93 21.63 41.89
C LYS A 1225 21.76 21.65 43.41
N THR A 1226 21.75 20.46 44.02
CA THR A 1226 21.69 20.23 45.47
C THR A 1226 23.00 19.60 45.96
N GLU A 1227 23.07 19.12 47.20
CA GLU A 1227 24.23 18.32 47.65
C GLU A 1227 24.25 16.90 47.04
N SER A 1228 23.09 16.35 46.70
CA SER A 1228 22.91 14.95 46.27
C SER A 1228 22.50 14.78 44.81
N SER A 1229 22.09 15.83 44.11
CA SER A 1229 21.66 15.76 42.72
C SER A 1229 21.90 17.04 41.92
N VAL A 1230 21.93 16.91 40.60
CA VAL A 1230 21.92 18.01 39.64
C VAL A 1230 20.82 17.74 38.62
N VAL A 1231 20.17 18.78 38.11
CA VAL A 1231 19.15 18.72 37.05
C VAL A 1231 19.56 19.65 35.93
N THR A 1232 19.58 19.14 34.71
CA THR A 1232 20.03 19.85 33.50
C THR A 1232 19.12 19.57 32.31
N ASP A 1233 19.15 20.45 31.32
CA ASP A 1233 18.62 20.17 29.99
C ASP A 1233 19.79 19.95 29.04
N VAL A 1234 19.74 18.88 28.24
CA VAL A 1234 20.82 18.49 27.31
C VAL A 1234 20.26 18.52 25.89
N ILE A 1235 20.84 19.33 25.01
CA ILE A 1235 20.34 19.60 23.66
C ILE A 1235 21.44 19.26 22.65
N THR A 1236 21.13 18.43 21.66
CA THR A 1236 22.08 17.97 20.65
C THR A 1236 21.72 18.48 19.27
N TYR A 1237 22.67 19.11 18.57
CA TYR A 1237 22.39 19.81 17.31
C TYR A 1237 23.57 19.76 16.32
N ASN A 1238 23.28 20.02 15.04
CA ASN A 1238 24.28 20.16 13.98
C ASN A 1238 24.91 21.56 13.96
N ARG A 1239 25.87 21.83 13.06
CA ARG A 1239 26.55 23.14 13.02
C ARG A 1239 25.62 24.32 12.74
N GLN A 1240 24.49 24.08 12.06
CA GLN A 1240 23.45 25.03 11.72
C GLN A 1240 22.43 25.24 12.87
N GLY A 1241 22.56 24.51 13.98
CA GLY A 1241 21.67 24.58 15.13
C GLY A 1241 20.41 23.70 15.04
N GLN A 1242 20.21 22.92 13.98
CA GLN A 1242 19.07 21.99 13.89
C GLN A 1242 19.22 20.89 14.94
N VAL A 1243 18.22 20.72 15.79
CA VAL A 1243 18.25 19.79 16.94
C VAL A 1243 17.95 18.37 16.49
N TYR A 1244 18.87 17.44 16.75
CA TYR A 1244 18.63 16.02 16.56
C TYR A 1244 17.73 15.45 17.67
N ASN A 1245 18.08 15.72 18.93
CA ASN A 1245 17.35 15.28 20.11
C ASN A 1245 17.62 16.18 21.33
N ARG A 1246 16.76 16.09 22.35
CA ARG A 1246 16.92 16.79 23.63
C ARG A 1246 16.44 15.96 24.82
N MET A 1247 17.12 16.11 25.94
CA MET A 1247 16.80 15.54 27.26
C MET A 1247 16.44 16.69 28.19
N ILE A 1248 15.16 16.88 28.49
CA ILE A 1248 14.67 17.93 29.38
C ILE A 1248 14.51 17.36 30.80
N GLY A 1249 15.01 18.08 31.79
CA GLY A 1249 15.02 17.68 33.20
C GLY A 1249 15.83 16.42 33.47
N ALA A 1250 16.94 16.22 32.75
CA ALA A 1250 17.89 15.15 33.00
C ALA A 1250 18.52 15.32 34.39
N LYS A 1251 18.36 14.31 35.24
CA LYS A 1251 18.75 14.34 36.66
C LYS A 1251 19.89 13.37 36.92
N GLY A 1252 21.02 13.93 37.31
CA GLY A 1252 22.18 13.20 37.81
C GLY A 1252 22.16 13.09 39.34
N THR A 1253 22.57 11.93 39.86
CA THR A 1253 22.81 11.69 41.28
C THR A 1253 24.30 11.86 41.57
N ILE A 1254 24.64 12.72 42.53
CA ILE A 1254 26.02 13.01 42.92
C ILE A 1254 26.54 11.88 43.82
N LEU A 1255 27.70 11.32 43.46
CA LEU A 1255 28.32 10.24 44.23
C LEU A 1255 28.99 10.76 45.52
N PRO A 1256 28.80 10.11 46.68
CA PRO A 1256 29.53 10.44 47.90
C PRO A 1256 31.05 10.32 47.70
N ARG A 1257 31.82 11.27 48.26
CA ARG A 1257 33.29 11.36 48.13
C ARG A 1257 34.09 10.11 48.53
N GLN A 1258 33.48 9.12 49.18
CA GLN A 1258 34.11 7.84 49.52
C GLN A 1258 34.14 6.82 48.38
N ILE A 1259 33.27 6.94 47.35
CA ILE A 1259 33.22 5.99 46.23
C ILE A 1259 34.25 6.34 45.12
N ALA A 1260 34.77 7.56 45.10
CA ALA A 1260 35.74 8.01 44.08
C ALA A 1260 37.21 7.63 44.38
N LYS A 1261 37.45 6.55 45.14
CA LYS A 1261 38.79 6.10 45.56
C LYS A 1261 39.06 4.60 45.46
N ASP A 1262 38.03 3.81 45.18
CA ASP A 1262 38.07 2.36 44.94
C ASP A 1262 37.53 2.07 43.52
#